data_AF-A0A182WDE0-F1
#
_entry.id   AF-A0A182WDE0-F1
#
_cell.length_a   1.000
_cell.length_b   1.000
_cell.length_c   1.000
_cell.angle_alpha   90.00
_cell.angle_beta   90.00
_cell.angle_gamma   90.00
#
_symmetry.space_group_name_H-M   'P 1'
#
loop_
_entity.id
_entity.type
_entity.pdbx_description
1 polymer ?
#
loop_
_entity_poly.entity_id
_entity_poly.type
_entity_poly.pdbx_seq_one_letter_code
_entity_poly.pdbx_strand_id
1 'polypeptide(L)'
;MDQQPNRGRGRGTRGAPGGAGGQPNWQQGAGAGGPPSRQPRAAPPPAQAVAGDNGGSGAPRAPVVLAARGGGNGTGDAGAAGRGAIRGMRYIPEVVVTRQPNAPSKQGISGTKLVVKTNYFRLTRLEKNMCVFQYRVDFEPTVEDMRIMQALIRTQGPVVGPYIFDGTMLFLYNKLRSEVVELQVKDPRTEALYKMTIRHVGTVDMTSEMAFMILNLMHRQALGSLKLLAINRHFFDPEAKISIPQYGLELYPGYVTSIRQHERDVLLCVDMTHRVLRMDTCYKMLQNMQRQPGSFRDNFRHMMIGANVMSTYNQKMYRINDVDYSVTPMSTFTTKEGENITFVEYYKKQYNITIRDPKQPMLLTEPNDRLVRLGQDKPILLVPELCRLTGITEDMRRDFHLMRAIADHTRLGADKRIQRLERFNERLQGAASREVFQFWKTELDRRLVEVPARTLRQEGIMFRMQGDGMPAGPEADWGSAFQKNQMFKSIPLERWYVVCERGKETLVTDFLGCMQQASRTMQFKISPPRIVPVQNDNHAGYKHTLTQLLNNDVQLVMCVVPNDRADRYAAIKKTCCVERSIPCQVIKTRTITPKNGVVRTLMSVATKVVIQLNCKLGGIPWMVKNPLSNAMVVGFDVCHDTQDKSKSFGAIVATMYSPKQPEPKYFSSIEAHTRGEELSNFVAAGIGKALRAYQTAYGQNNLPRRIILYRDGVGEGQLRHVVNFETKTIKNMLNHVYANFKEFKPQLSILVVNKRINTRLFMADRNPPPCTIVDDIITLPERSDFFLISQTVRQGTVSPTSYNIVFDESGLTVDQLQVYTSKQTHLYYNWCGTIAVPAVCQYAHKLAFLTSQYLHQQPHQNLDNKLYYL
;
A
#
# COMPACT_ATOMS: atom_id res chain seq x y z
N MET A 1 -56.47 -4.96 -5.51
CA MET A 1 -56.35 -3.49 -5.50
C MET A 1 -54.96 -3.11 -4.99
N ASP A 2 -54.57 -1.85 -5.17
CA ASP A 2 -53.33 -1.21 -4.70
C ASP A 2 -51.99 -1.71 -5.30
N GLN A 3 -51.73 -1.20 -6.51
CA GLN A 3 -50.44 -1.21 -7.18
C GLN A 3 -49.44 -0.30 -6.43
N GLN A 4 -48.26 -0.83 -6.06
CA GLN A 4 -47.15 0.02 -5.60
C GLN A 4 -46.36 0.61 -6.78
N PRO A 5 -46.04 1.92 -6.79
CA PRO A 5 -45.43 2.56 -7.94
C PRO A 5 -43.92 2.27 -8.06
N ASN A 6 -43.54 1.81 -9.25
CA ASN A 6 -42.19 1.42 -9.63
C ASN A 6 -41.23 2.64 -9.73
N ARG A 7 -40.47 2.95 -8.66
CA ARG A 7 -39.51 4.08 -8.66
C ARG A 7 -38.19 3.72 -9.35
N GLY A 8 -37.92 4.42 -10.46
CA GLY A 8 -36.81 4.14 -11.37
C GLY A 8 -35.40 4.16 -10.77
N ARG A 9 -34.60 3.13 -11.08
CA ARG A 9 -33.21 2.97 -10.66
C ARG A 9 -32.25 3.88 -11.44
N GLY A 10 -31.83 4.99 -10.83
CA GLY A 10 -30.81 5.88 -11.39
C GLY A 10 -29.41 5.24 -11.48
N ARG A 11 -29.03 4.72 -12.65
CA ARG A 11 -27.67 4.20 -12.94
C ARG A 11 -26.62 5.33 -13.01
N GLY A 12 -26.08 5.72 -11.86
CA GLY A 12 -24.93 6.63 -11.74
C GLY A 12 -23.62 5.88 -11.53
N THR A 13 -22.69 5.97 -12.48
CA THR A 13 -21.30 5.48 -12.36
C THR A 13 -20.55 6.28 -11.28
N ARG A 14 -20.52 5.76 -10.05
CA ARG A 14 -19.74 6.31 -8.93
C ARG A 14 -18.52 5.41 -8.67
N GLY A 15 -17.33 5.87 -9.03
CA GLY A 15 -16.09 5.33 -8.46
C GLY A 15 -15.99 5.78 -7.00
N ALA A 16 -15.85 4.83 -6.07
CA ALA A 16 -15.72 5.13 -4.65
C ALA A 16 -14.28 5.61 -4.34
N PRO A 17 -14.07 6.76 -3.70
CA PRO A 17 -12.76 7.15 -3.17
C PRO A 17 -12.46 6.27 -1.95
N GLY A 18 -11.69 5.21 -2.18
CA GLY A 18 -11.47 4.12 -1.22
C GLY A 18 -11.34 2.76 -1.89
N GLY A 19 -11.85 2.63 -3.12
CA GLY A 19 -11.62 1.48 -4.00
C GLY A 19 -10.22 1.45 -4.59
N ALA A 20 -9.19 1.37 -3.75
CA ALA A 20 -7.84 0.99 -4.18
C ALA A 20 -7.84 -0.48 -4.57
N GLY A 21 -8.33 -0.78 -5.78
CA GLY A 21 -7.99 -2.02 -6.47
C GLY A 21 -6.47 -2.14 -6.46
N GLY A 22 -5.95 -3.27 -5.98
CA GLY A 22 -4.57 -3.37 -5.54
C GLY A 22 -3.58 -2.89 -6.59
N GLN A 23 -2.73 -1.92 -6.24
CA GLN A 23 -1.49 -1.67 -6.97
C GLN A 23 -0.54 -2.84 -6.66
N PRO A 24 -0.19 -3.70 -7.63
CA PRO A 24 0.97 -4.57 -7.49
C PRO A 24 2.27 -3.74 -7.60
N ASN A 25 3.39 -4.32 -7.14
CA ASN A 25 4.73 -3.74 -7.22
C ASN A 25 5.02 -3.05 -8.57
N TRP A 26 5.46 -1.80 -8.52
CA TRP A 26 5.94 -1.05 -9.69
C TRP A 26 7.45 -1.28 -9.93
N GLN A 27 7.82 -1.68 -11.15
CA GLN A 27 9.19 -1.63 -11.68
C GLN A 27 9.15 -1.55 -13.23
N GLN A 28 9.78 -0.50 -13.80
CA GLN A 28 9.94 -0.17 -15.25
C GLN A 28 8.58 0.17 -15.93
N GLY A 29 8.48 0.83 -17.11
CA GLY A 29 9.44 1.45 -18.06
C GLY A 29 8.71 1.62 -19.42
N ALA A 30 9.09 2.46 -20.39
CA ALA A 30 10.13 3.51 -20.52
C ALA A 30 9.63 4.55 -21.58
N GLY A 31 10.51 5.38 -22.19
CA GLY A 31 10.14 6.32 -23.28
C GLY A 31 11.26 6.51 -24.32
N ALA A 32 10.90 6.54 -25.61
CA ALA A 32 11.78 6.66 -26.80
C ALA A 32 12.32 8.11 -27.01
N GLY A 33 13.29 8.42 -27.86
CA GLY A 33 14.00 7.65 -28.90
C GLY A 33 13.95 8.38 -30.26
N GLY A 34 15.11 8.77 -30.80
CA GLY A 34 15.28 9.49 -32.08
C GLY A 34 16.60 9.09 -32.77
N PRO A 35 16.73 9.22 -34.11
CA PRO A 35 17.61 8.35 -34.89
C PRO A 35 19.04 8.90 -35.11
N PRO A 36 20.05 8.03 -35.26
CA PRO A 36 21.39 8.40 -35.73
C PRO A 36 21.65 7.98 -37.19
N SER A 37 22.50 8.73 -37.91
CA SER A 37 23.23 8.16 -39.05
C SER A 37 24.58 8.84 -39.28
N ARG A 38 25.53 8.02 -39.76
CA ARG A 38 26.91 8.31 -40.25
C ARG A 38 28.03 8.52 -39.21
N GLN A 39 29.17 7.93 -39.57
CA GLN A 39 30.41 7.73 -38.80
C GLN A 39 31.50 8.76 -39.22
N PRO A 40 32.83 8.56 -38.98
CA PRO A 40 33.51 9.11 -37.82
C PRO A 40 34.70 10.02 -38.20
N ARG A 41 35.14 10.93 -37.32
CA ARG A 41 36.46 11.57 -37.43
C ARG A 41 37.18 11.72 -36.10
N ALA A 42 38.50 11.65 -36.18
CA ALA A 42 39.44 11.55 -35.06
C ALA A 42 39.61 12.87 -34.29
N ALA A 43 40.10 12.75 -33.06
CA ALA A 43 40.43 13.88 -32.19
C ALA A 43 41.82 14.46 -32.48
N PRO A 44 41.98 15.79 -32.51
CA PRO A 44 43.25 16.48 -32.30
C PRO A 44 43.44 16.92 -30.82
N PRO A 45 44.68 17.24 -30.39
CA PRO A 45 45.04 17.45 -28.97
C PRO A 45 44.75 18.88 -28.47
N PRO A 46 44.77 19.11 -27.13
CA PRO A 46 44.59 20.45 -26.56
C PRO A 46 45.85 21.31 -26.71
N ALA A 47 45.67 22.55 -27.16
CA ALA A 47 46.71 23.58 -27.23
C ALA A 47 46.73 24.48 -25.98
N GLN A 48 47.89 25.08 -25.72
CA GLN A 48 48.21 25.88 -24.54
C GLN A 48 47.59 27.28 -24.55
N ALA A 49 47.44 27.88 -23.37
CA ALA A 49 47.40 29.34 -23.17
C ALA A 49 48.17 29.69 -21.89
N VAL A 50 48.84 30.85 -21.88
CA VAL A 50 49.98 31.15 -21.00
C VAL A 50 49.76 32.41 -20.16
N ALA A 51 50.18 32.33 -18.89
CA ALA A 51 50.60 33.37 -17.93
C ALA A 51 49.80 34.69 -17.73
N GLY A 52 49.65 35.05 -16.45
CA GLY A 52 49.32 36.37 -15.94
C GLY A 52 49.51 36.37 -14.42
N ASP A 53 50.50 37.13 -13.92
CA ASP A 53 51.14 36.89 -12.62
C ASP A 53 50.69 37.86 -11.50
N ASN A 54 50.50 37.35 -10.27
CA ASN A 54 51.13 37.85 -9.03
C ASN A 54 50.49 37.34 -7.72
N GLY A 55 51.35 36.91 -6.78
CA GLY A 55 51.21 37.33 -5.36
C GLY A 55 50.81 36.30 -4.28
N GLY A 56 51.79 35.63 -3.68
CA GLY A 56 51.89 35.65 -2.20
C GLY A 56 51.54 34.42 -1.36
N SER A 57 52.51 33.48 -1.22
CA SER A 57 52.80 32.64 -0.02
C SER A 57 51.83 31.51 0.43
N GLY A 58 52.39 30.39 0.94
CA GLY A 58 51.67 29.64 1.99
C GLY A 58 51.79 28.11 2.18
N ALA A 59 52.47 27.34 1.31
CA ALA A 59 52.75 25.88 1.45
C ALA A 59 51.55 24.87 1.51
N PRO A 60 51.60 23.73 0.77
CA PRO A 60 50.47 22.80 0.67
C PRO A 60 50.51 21.59 1.64
N ARG A 61 49.33 21.10 2.05
CA ARG A 61 49.15 19.74 2.63
C ARG A 61 48.75 18.75 1.54
N ALA A 62 49.37 17.56 1.56
CA ALA A 62 49.09 16.46 0.65
C ALA A 62 47.68 15.84 0.86
N PRO A 63 47.06 15.24 -0.19
CA PRO A 63 45.73 14.64 -0.08
C PRO A 63 45.75 13.32 0.70
N VAL A 64 44.92 13.21 1.73
CA VAL A 64 44.76 11.97 2.52
C VAL A 64 43.68 11.10 1.90
N VAL A 65 44.09 9.90 1.48
CA VAL A 65 43.21 8.81 1.06
C VAL A 65 42.34 8.37 2.25
N LEU A 66 41.02 8.35 2.07
CA LEU A 66 40.07 7.83 3.06
C LEU A 66 40.17 6.30 3.16
N ALA A 67 41.10 5.83 3.99
CA ALA A 67 41.25 4.43 4.35
C ALA A 67 40.11 3.96 5.26
N ALA A 68 39.58 2.77 4.98
CA ALA A 68 38.70 2.07 5.91
C ALA A 68 39.42 1.79 7.24
N ARG A 69 38.72 1.95 8.36
CA ARG A 69 39.19 1.46 9.67
C ARG A 69 38.14 0.57 10.33
N GLY A 70 38.60 -0.61 10.74
CA GLY A 70 37.83 -1.57 11.52
C GLY A 70 37.76 -1.22 13.01
N GLY A 71 37.13 -2.11 13.77
CA GLY A 71 36.81 -1.89 15.19
C GLY A 71 38.01 -1.95 16.14
N GLY A 72 37.82 -1.33 17.30
CA GLY A 72 38.64 -1.55 18.50
C GLY A 72 37.93 -2.50 19.47
N ASN A 73 38.67 -3.41 20.08
CA ASN A 73 38.17 -4.31 21.12
C ASN A 73 37.96 -3.55 22.44
N GLY A 74 36.80 -3.74 23.07
CA GLY A 74 36.62 -3.56 24.51
C GLY A 74 36.52 -4.93 25.17
N THR A 75 37.45 -5.26 26.06
CA THR A 75 37.52 -6.57 26.72
C THR A 75 36.48 -6.73 27.83
N GLY A 76 35.65 -7.76 27.74
CA GLY A 76 34.75 -8.22 28.80
C GLY A 76 34.42 -9.69 28.54
N ASP A 77 34.82 -10.57 29.46
CA ASP A 77 34.91 -12.01 29.22
C ASP A 77 33.53 -12.71 29.30
N ALA A 78 33.10 -13.33 28.20
CA ALA A 78 31.92 -14.19 28.14
C ALA A 78 31.90 -15.07 26.87
N GLY A 79 32.34 -16.33 26.99
CA GLY A 79 31.87 -17.47 26.20
C GLY A 79 31.90 -17.37 24.67
N ALA A 80 32.97 -17.89 24.04
CA ALA A 80 33.11 -17.94 22.58
C ALA A 80 32.04 -18.82 21.88
N ALA A 81 30.97 -18.18 21.40
CA ALA A 81 30.01 -18.78 20.47
C ALA A 81 30.42 -18.51 19.01
N GLY A 82 30.76 -19.57 18.26
CA GLY A 82 31.30 -19.46 16.90
C GLY A 82 30.36 -18.79 15.88
N ARG A 83 30.97 -18.12 14.88
CA ARG A 83 30.33 -17.28 13.83
C ARG A 83 29.31 -17.97 12.91
N GLY A 84 28.95 -19.23 13.15
CA GLY A 84 27.92 -19.97 12.40
C GLY A 84 26.47 -19.63 12.80
N ALA A 85 26.25 -19.04 13.98
CA ALA A 85 24.93 -18.89 14.61
C ALA A 85 23.90 -18.01 13.87
N ILE A 86 24.28 -17.33 12.78
CA ILE A 86 23.43 -16.34 12.08
C ILE A 86 22.77 -16.93 10.82
N ARG A 87 23.17 -18.12 10.34
CA ARG A 87 22.74 -18.66 9.03
C ARG A 87 21.26 -19.11 8.93
N GLY A 88 20.56 -19.33 10.04
CA GLY A 88 19.17 -19.84 10.06
C GLY A 88 18.06 -18.82 10.40
N MET A 89 18.38 -17.74 11.12
CA MET A 89 17.38 -16.80 11.61
C MET A 89 16.64 -16.09 10.46
N ARG A 90 15.39 -16.49 10.22
CA ARG A 90 14.40 -15.57 9.64
C ARG A 90 14.27 -14.43 10.64
N TYR A 91 14.82 -13.26 10.29
CA TYR A 91 14.72 -12.03 11.06
C TYR A 91 13.32 -11.90 11.68
N ILE A 92 13.23 -12.20 12.98
CA ILE A 92 12.06 -11.90 13.79
C ILE A 92 12.13 -10.39 13.97
N PRO A 93 11.17 -9.61 13.42
CA PRO A 93 11.16 -8.19 13.70
C PRO A 93 10.95 -8.02 15.20
N GLU A 94 11.90 -7.35 15.85
CA GLU A 94 11.79 -6.98 17.27
C GLU A 94 10.41 -6.36 17.51
N VAL A 95 9.67 -6.92 18.47
CA VAL A 95 8.28 -6.53 18.71
C VAL A 95 8.24 -5.09 19.22
N VAL A 96 7.75 -4.19 18.37
CA VAL A 96 7.69 -2.76 18.70
C VAL A 96 6.52 -2.51 19.65
N VAL A 97 6.84 -2.48 20.94
CA VAL A 97 5.93 -2.12 22.02
C VAL A 97 5.61 -0.62 21.93
N THR A 98 4.34 -0.28 21.70
CA THR A 98 3.83 1.10 21.73
C THR A 98 2.92 1.37 22.93
N ARG A 99 2.48 0.33 23.64
CA ARG A 99 1.73 0.41 24.88
C ARG A 99 2.66 0.41 26.09
N GLN A 100 2.57 1.42 26.94
CA GLN A 100 3.31 1.45 28.20
C GLN A 100 2.78 0.36 29.16
N PRO A 101 3.63 -0.26 30.02
CA PRO A 101 3.20 -1.35 30.92
C PRO A 101 1.99 -0.99 31.80
N ASN A 102 1.96 0.25 32.30
CA ASN A 102 0.88 0.78 33.14
C ASN A 102 -0.12 1.66 32.36
N ALA A 103 -0.22 1.49 31.04
CA ALA A 103 -1.16 2.26 30.23
C ALA A 103 -2.62 1.95 30.62
N PRO A 104 -3.53 2.95 30.61
CA PRO A 104 -4.95 2.71 30.83
C PRO A 104 -5.54 1.75 29.79
N SER A 105 -6.76 1.26 30.05
CA SER A 105 -7.47 0.44 29.07
C SER A 105 -7.60 1.17 27.73
N LYS A 106 -7.31 0.45 26.64
CA LYS A 106 -7.55 0.93 25.27
C LYS A 106 -8.98 0.73 24.79
N GLN A 107 -9.81 0.06 25.60
CA GLN A 107 -11.23 -0.09 25.34
C GLN A 107 -11.96 1.23 25.64
N GLY A 108 -12.61 1.79 24.63
CA GLY A 108 -13.49 2.94 24.78
C GLY A 108 -14.89 2.56 25.29
N ILE A 109 -15.68 3.59 25.57
CA ILE A 109 -17.00 3.50 26.23
C ILE A 109 -18.13 4.14 25.43
N SER A 110 -17.82 5.05 24.49
CA SER A 110 -18.83 5.77 23.71
C SER A 110 -19.55 4.89 22.69
N GLY A 111 -20.82 5.22 22.40
CA GLY A 111 -21.62 4.56 21.36
C GLY A 111 -22.38 3.33 21.84
N THR A 112 -23.10 2.70 20.92
CA THR A 112 -23.96 1.54 21.20
C THR A 112 -23.18 0.25 21.06
N LYS A 113 -23.21 -0.61 22.07
CA LYS A 113 -22.57 -1.93 22.05
C LYS A 113 -23.25 -2.87 21.03
N LEU A 114 -22.44 -3.68 20.36
CA LEU A 114 -22.86 -4.75 19.45
C LEU A 114 -21.80 -5.86 19.47
N VAL A 115 -22.09 -6.99 18.83
CA VAL A 115 -21.12 -8.06 18.57
C VAL A 115 -20.87 -8.14 17.07
N VAL A 116 -19.61 -8.33 16.67
CA VAL A 116 -19.23 -8.59 15.28
C VAL A 116 -18.41 -9.88 15.18
N LYS A 117 -18.69 -10.68 14.15
CA LYS A 117 -17.81 -11.77 13.72
C LYS A 117 -16.58 -11.19 13.04
N THR A 118 -15.47 -11.89 13.11
CA THR A 118 -14.21 -11.52 12.48
C THR A 118 -13.79 -12.57 11.46
N ASN A 119 -12.67 -12.39 10.76
CA ASN A 119 -12.05 -13.42 9.93
C ASN A 119 -10.90 -14.16 10.65
N TYR A 120 -11.02 -14.33 11.97
CA TYR A 120 -10.08 -15.05 12.80
C TYR A 120 -10.71 -16.33 13.32
N PHE A 121 -9.87 -17.37 13.48
CA PHE A 121 -10.18 -18.57 14.24
C PHE A 121 -9.31 -18.60 15.48
N ARG A 122 -9.85 -18.97 16.64
CA ARG A 122 -9.06 -19.15 17.86
C ARG A 122 -8.26 -20.45 17.74
N LEU A 123 -6.98 -20.39 18.11
CA LEU A 123 -6.15 -21.57 18.34
C LEU A 123 -5.99 -21.76 19.85
N THR A 124 -6.75 -22.68 20.40
CA THR A 124 -6.72 -23.05 21.82
C THR A 124 -5.52 -23.95 22.08
N ARG A 125 -4.80 -23.73 23.19
CA ARG A 125 -3.78 -24.65 23.70
C ARG A 125 -4.42 -25.57 24.72
N LEU A 126 -4.20 -26.87 24.61
CA LEU A 126 -4.79 -27.87 25.51
C LEU A 126 -4.09 -27.89 26.88
N GLU A 127 -2.88 -27.36 26.96
CA GLU A 127 -2.07 -27.29 28.18
C GLU A 127 -1.65 -25.84 28.47
N LYS A 128 -1.79 -25.39 29.72
CA LYS A 128 -1.52 -23.99 30.11
C LYS A 128 -0.04 -23.66 30.16
N ASN A 129 0.78 -24.56 30.72
CA ASN A 129 2.23 -24.39 30.89
C ASN A 129 2.99 -25.09 29.75
N MET A 130 2.54 -24.86 28.52
CA MET A 130 3.09 -25.52 27.33
C MET A 130 4.50 -24.99 27.03
N CYS A 131 5.52 -25.81 27.31
CA CYS A 131 6.91 -25.54 26.94
C CYS A 131 7.32 -26.42 25.75
N VAL A 132 8.12 -25.87 24.84
CA VAL A 132 8.73 -26.60 23.72
C VAL A 132 10.24 -26.69 23.95
N PHE A 133 10.80 -27.90 23.82
CA PHE A 133 12.22 -28.13 24.03
C PHE A 133 13.00 -27.76 22.77
N GLN A 134 14.04 -26.94 22.96
CA GLN A 134 14.88 -26.42 21.90
C GLN A 134 16.23 -27.13 21.92
N TYR A 135 16.57 -27.70 20.78
CA TYR A 135 17.83 -28.39 20.51
C TYR A 135 18.56 -27.71 19.36
N ARG A 136 19.88 -27.85 19.33
CA ARG A 136 20.74 -27.55 18.20
C ARG A 136 21.14 -28.86 17.53
N VAL A 137 21.17 -28.87 16.20
CA VAL A 137 21.63 -30.01 15.41
C VAL A 137 22.86 -29.59 14.61
N ASP A 138 23.97 -30.29 14.84
CA ASP A 138 25.22 -30.15 14.09
C ASP A 138 25.49 -31.47 13.34
N PHE A 139 26.20 -31.40 12.20
CA PHE A 139 26.52 -32.56 11.35
C PHE A 139 28.03 -32.61 11.08
N GLU A 140 28.61 -33.81 11.11
CA GLU A 140 29.99 -34.11 10.77
C GLU A 140 30.02 -35.22 9.69
N PRO A 141 30.57 -34.98 8.48
CA PRO A 141 31.09 -33.70 7.98
C PRO A 141 29.99 -32.62 7.84
N THR A 142 30.40 -31.35 7.86
CA THR A 142 29.48 -30.21 7.82
C THR A 142 28.63 -30.22 6.55
N VAL A 143 27.32 -30.31 6.72
CA VAL A 143 26.34 -30.14 5.64
C VAL A 143 26.06 -28.64 5.47
N GLU A 144 26.13 -28.12 4.25
CA GLU A 144 25.70 -26.73 3.96
C GLU A 144 24.29 -26.63 3.30
N ASP A 145 23.84 -27.66 2.56
CA ASP A 145 22.50 -27.65 1.95
C ASP A 145 21.42 -28.05 2.97
N MET A 146 20.58 -27.07 3.33
CA MET A 146 19.39 -27.22 4.18
C MET A 146 18.45 -28.36 3.73
N ARG A 147 18.39 -28.70 2.44
CA ARG A 147 17.58 -29.83 1.91
C ARG A 147 18.18 -31.19 2.21
N ILE A 148 19.50 -31.27 2.42
CA ILE A 148 20.18 -32.48 2.87
C ILE A 148 19.95 -32.59 4.38
N MET A 149 20.19 -31.53 5.16
CA MET A 149 19.89 -31.50 6.60
C MET A 149 18.44 -31.93 6.92
N GLN A 150 17.45 -31.39 6.19
CA GLN A 150 16.05 -31.76 6.34
C GLN A 150 15.75 -33.21 5.95
N ALA A 151 16.49 -33.77 4.99
CA ALA A 151 16.34 -35.18 4.62
C ALA A 151 16.97 -36.12 5.66
N LEU A 152 18.12 -35.74 6.23
CA LEU A 152 18.81 -36.48 7.28
C LEU A 152 18.00 -36.52 8.59
N ILE A 153 17.48 -35.40 9.09
CA ILE A 153 16.63 -35.43 10.30
C ILE A 153 15.33 -36.21 10.04
N ARG A 154 14.79 -36.16 8.82
CA ARG A 154 13.56 -36.90 8.48
C ARG A 154 13.74 -38.42 8.56
N THR A 155 14.93 -38.98 8.33
CA THR A 155 15.16 -40.42 8.56
C THR A 155 15.14 -40.78 10.04
N GLN A 156 15.37 -39.80 10.93
CA GLN A 156 15.39 -39.98 12.39
C GLN A 156 14.05 -39.69 13.06
N GLY A 157 12.96 -39.60 12.30
CA GLY A 157 11.59 -39.47 12.81
C GLY A 157 11.21 -40.46 13.94
N PRO A 158 11.68 -41.73 13.94
CA PRO A 158 11.45 -42.65 15.07
C PRO A 158 12.13 -42.23 16.39
N VAL A 159 13.22 -41.46 16.32
CA VAL A 159 13.99 -41.00 17.49
C VAL A 159 13.49 -39.64 17.99
N VAL A 160 13.29 -38.68 17.08
CA VAL A 160 12.89 -37.31 17.43
C VAL A 160 11.38 -37.12 17.49
N GLY A 161 10.59 -38.08 17.01
CA GLY A 161 9.15 -37.93 16.81
C GLY A 161 8.81 -36.89 15.73
N PRO A 162 7.59 -36.33 15.72
CA PRO A 162 7.28 -35.15 14.93
C PRO A 162 8.02 -33.91 15.46
N TYR A 163 8.47 -33.03 14.56
CA TYR A 163 9.39 -31.94 14.90
C TYR A 163 9.19 -30.70 14.02
N ILE A 164 9.71 -29.56 14.48
CA ILE A 164 9.99 -28.39 13.65
C ILE A 164 11.51 -28.20 13.59
N PHE A 165 12.07 -28.08 12.39
CA PHE A 165 13.51 -27.86 12.17
C PHE A 165 13.73 -26.74 11.15
N ASP A 166 14.60 -25.78 11.49
CA ASP A 166 14.86 -24.60 10.64
C ASP A 166 16.16 -24.68 9.82
N GLY A 167 17.00 -25.68 10.05
CA GLY A 167 18.35 -25.80 9.49
C GLY A 167 19.46 -25.80 10.54
N THR A 168 19.18 -25.39 11.78
CA THR A 168 20.14 -25.44 12.90
C THR A 168 19.46 -25.77 14.22
N MET A 169 18.27 -25.22 14.47
CA MET A 169 17.49 -25.46 15.68
C MET A 169 16.35 -26.44 15.40
N LEU A 170 16.22 -27.42 16.28
CA LEU A 170 15.19 -28.45 16.32
C LEU A 170 14.29 -28.20 17.52
N PHE A 171 12.99 -28.11 17.29
CA PHE A 171 11.97 -27.84 18.31
C PHE A 171 11.09 -29.07 18.46
N LEU A 172 11.07 -29.64 19.67
CA LEU A 172 10.34 -30.86 20.00
C LEU A 172 9.35 -30.59 21.14
N TYR A 173 8.15 -31.16 21.03
CA TYR A 173 7.18 -31.09 22.12
C TYR A 173 7.58 -32.02 23.29
N ASN A 174 8.01 -33.25 22.98
CA ASN A 174 8.52 -34.18 23.98
C ASN A 174 10.02 -33.98 24.20
N LYS A 175 10.49 -33.99 25.45
CA LYS A 175 11.92 -33.96 25.75
C LYS A 175 12.58 -35.28 25.34
N LEU A 176 13.73 -35.21 24.67
CA LEU A 176 14.61 -36.37 24.46
C LEU A 176 15.14 -36.90 25.81
N ARG A 177 15.41 -38.21 25.88
CA ARG A 177 15.90 -38.89 27.10
C ARG A 177 17.30 -38.44 27.54
N SER A 178 18.10 -37.92 26.60
CA SER A 178 19.45 -37.41 26.85
C SER A 178 19.56 -35.95 26.42
N GLU A 179 20.39 -35.18 27.14
CA GLU A 179 20.76 -33.81 26.78
C GLU A 179 21.59 -33.75 25.47
N VAL A 180 22.29 -34.85 25.15
CA VAL A 180 23.01 -35.02 23.87
C VAL A 180 22.67 -36.38 23.27
N VAL A 181 22.26 -36.39 22.01
CA VAL A 181 21.97 -37.59 21.22
C VAL A 181 22.84 -37.56 19.96
N GLU A 182 23.76 -38.51 19.85
CA GLU A 182 24.59 -38.71 18.65
C GLU A 182 24.04 -39.88 17.83
N LEU A 183 23.92 -39.70 16.51
CA LEU A 183 23.37 -40.68 15.58
C LEU A 183 24.23 -40.74 14.31
N GLN A 184 24.53 -41.94 13.82
CA GLN A 184 24.95 -42.08 12.43
C GLN A 184 23.72 -42.06 11.52
N VAL A 185 23.72 -41.16 10.55
CA VAL A 185 22.61 -40.96 9.60
C VAL A 185 23.13 -41.08 8.18
N LYS A 186 22.44 -41.89 7.36
CA LYS A 186 22.74 -42.09 5.93
C LYS A 186 21.90 -41.15 5.08
N ASP A 187 22.50 -40.47 4.11
CA ASP A 187 21.73 -39.75 3.09
C ASP A 187 21.04 -40.77 2.16
N PRO A 188 19.70 -40.79 2.08
CA PRO A 188 18.97 -41.74 1.25
C PRO A 188 19.14 -41.52 -0.28
N ARG A 189 19.91 -40.51 -0.72
CA ARG A 189 20.20 -40.25 -2.15
C ARG A 189 21.63 -40.60 -2.56
N THR A 190 22.59 -40.27 -1.70
CA THR A 190 24.04 -40.38 -2.00
C THR A 190 24.72 -41.51 -1.24
N GLU A 191 23.99 -42.18 -0.35
CA GLU A 191 24.49 -43.21 0.57
C GLU A 191 25.55 -42.73 1.59
N ALA A 192 25.93 -41.44 1.56
CA ALA A 192 26.94 -40.87 2.45
C ALA A 192 26.51 -40.92 3.92
N LEU A 193 27.46 -41.25 4.79
CA LEU A 193 27.27 -41.29 6.25
C LEU A 193 27.67 -39.96 6.88
N TYR A 194 26.83 -39.48 7.80
CA TYR A 194 27.08 -38.32 8.64
C TYR A 194 26.88 -38.69 10.10
N LYS A 195 27.74 -38.18 10.98
CA LYS A 195 27.45 -38.12 12.41
C LYS A 195 26.59 -36.89 12.67
N MET A 196 25.38 -37.08 13.15
CA MET A 196 24.45 -36.03 13.54
C MET A 196 24.38 -35.94 15.06
N THR A 197 24.63 -34.74 15.60
CA THR A 197 24.64 -34.47 17.03
C THR A 197 23.50 -33.53 17.37
N ILE A 198 22.54 -34.01 18.17
CA ILE A 198 21.41 -33.23 18.69
C ILE A 198 21.71 -32.87 20.14
N ARG A 199 21.87 -31.58 20.46
CA ARG A 199 22.17 -31.07 21.81
C ARG A 199 21.03 -30.19 22.31
N HIS A 200 20.54 -30.43 23.52
CA HIS A 200 19.56 -29.56 24.16
C HIS A 200 20.19 -28.19 24.51
N VAL A 201 19.45 -27.11 24.28
CA VAL A 201 19.94 -25.73 24.45
C VAL A 201 19.03 -24.92 25.38
N GLY A 202 17.76 -25.31 25.53
CA GLY A 202 16.83 -24.67 26.46
C GLY A 202 15.37 -24.97 26.15
N THR A 203 14.48 -24.23 26.80
CA THR A 203 13.03 -24.35 26.64
C THR A 203 12.42 -23.04 26.16
N VAL A 204 11.46 -23.14 25.24
CA VAL A 204 10.63 -22.02 24.79
C VAL A 204 9.28 -22.13 25.47
N ASP A 205 8.98 -21.18 26.36
CA ASP A 205 7.61 -20.95 26.83
C ASP A 205 6.77 -20.50 25.63
N MET A 206 5.65 -21.19 25.37
CA MET A 206 4.77 -20.86 24.25
C MET A 206 4.06 -19.50 24.41
N THR A 207 4.12 -18.84 25.57
CA THR A 207 3.66 -17.44 25.75
C THR A 207 4.68 -16.41 25.26
N SER A 208 5.95 -16.79 25.06
CA SER A 208 7.03 -15.90 24.63
C SER A 208 6.99 -15.52 23.14
N GLU A 209 7.72 -14.48 22.75
CA GLU A 209 7.84 -14.06 21.34
C GLU A 209 8.42 -15.15 20.42
N MET A 210 9.35 -15.97 20.94
CA MET A 210 9.92 -17.12 20.23
C MET A 210 8.83 -18.12 19.78
N ALA A 211 7.75 -18.24 20.56
CA ALA A 211 6.62 -19.12 20.24
C ALA A 211 5.91 -18.72 18.94
N PHE A 212 5.95 -17.43 18.53
CA PHE A 212 5.34 -16.99 17.28
C PHE A 212 6.02 -17.64 16.07
N MET A 213 7.32 -17.91 16.14
CA MET A 213 8.04 -18.64 15.10
C MET A 213 7.54 -20.09 15.01
N ILE A 214 7.41 -20.76 16.16
CA ILE A 214 6.94 -22.16 16.27
C ILE A 214 5.50 -22.26 15.74
N LEU A 215 4.59 -21.41 16.21
CA LEU A 215 3.20 -21.34 15.75
C LEU A 215 3.08 -21.07 14.24
N ASN A 216 3.92 -20.18 13.69
CA ASN A 216 3.96 -19.93 12.24
C ASN A 216 4.51 -21.11 11.44
N LEU A 217 5.41 -21.92 12.00
CA LEU A 217 5.96 -23.11 11.35
C LEU A 217 4.96 -24.27 11.42
N MET A 218 4.36 -24.54 12.59
CA MET A 218 3.26 -25.47 12.77
C MET A 218 2.10 -25.21 11.79
N HIS A 219 1.64 -23.96 11.73
CA HIS A 219 0.54 -23.58 10.84
C HIS A 219 0.90 -23.78 9.34
N ARG A 220 2.16 -23.58 8.94
CA ARG A 220 2.62 -23.89 7.58
C ARG A 220 2.67 -25.39 7.30
N GLN A 221 3.01 -26.21 8.30
CA GLN A 221 2.99 -27.67 8.18
C GLN A 221 1.54 -28.16 7.98
N ALA A 222 0.58 -27.67 8.77
CA ALA A 222 -0.84 -27.95 8.58
C ALA A 222 -1.33 -27.53 7.19
N LEU A 223 -1.04 -26.30 6.74
CA LEU A 223 -1.37 -25.85 5.38
C LEU A 223 -0.74 -26.71 4.27
N GLY A 224 0.40 -27.35 4.52
CA GLY A 224 1.06 -28.23 3.56
C GLY A 224 0.20 -29.44 3.17
N SER A 225 -0.62 -29.94 4.09
CA SER A 225 -1.56 -31.06 3.82
C SER A 225 -2.61 -30.70 2.77
N LEU A 226 -2.95 -29.41 2.64
CA LEU A 226 -3.97 -28.92 1.72
C LEU A 226 -3.54 -28.92 0.24
N LYS A 227 -2.27 -29.23 -0.07
CA LYS A 227 -1.67 -29.22 -1.41
C LYS A 227 -1.79 -27.87 -2.15
N LEU A 228 -1.86 -26.76 -1.40
CA LEU A 228 -1.98 -25.42 -1.97
C LEU A 228 -0.66 -24.94 -2.58
N LEU A 229 -0.76 -24.21 -3.70
CA LEU A 229 0.36 -23.55 -4.35
C LEU A 229 0.83 -22.34 -3.53
N ALA A 230 1.90 -22.53 -2.77
CA ALA A 230 2.52 -21.46 -1.99
C ALA A 230 3.30 -20.49 -2.91
N ILE A 231 2.85 -19.23 -2.98
CA ILE A 231 3.57 -18.16 -3.70
C ILE A 231 3.82 -16.99 -2.75
N ASN A 232 5.10 -16.69 -2.52
CA ASN A 232 5.58 -15.71 -1.55
C ASN A 232 5.11 -16.00 -0.10
N ARG A 233 4.03 -15.34 0.34
CA ARG A 233 3.41 -15.49 1.68
C ARG A 233 1.92 -15.86 1.58
N HIS A 234 1.47 -16.34 0.42
CA HIS A 234 0.06 -16.60 0.13
C HIS A 234 -0.07 -18.01 -0.46
N PHE A 235 -1.21 -18.65 -0.20
CA PHE A 235 -1.48 -20.02 -0.62
C PHE A 235 -2.65 -20.01 -1.58
N PHE A 236 -2.43 -20.43 -2.82
CA PHE A 236 -3.44 -20.45 -3.87
C PHE A 236 -3.89 -21.87 -4.18
N ASP A 237 -5.10 -22.01 -4.68
CA ASP A 237 -5.68 -23.29 -5.07
C ASP A 237 -5.79 -23.35 -6.61
N PRO A 238 -4.91 -24.12 -7.29
CA PRO A 238 -4.99 -24.30 -8.74
C PRO A 238 -6.16 -25.20 -9.19
N GLU A 239 -6.68 -26.06 -8.32
CA GLU A 239 -7.79 -26.96 -8.64
C GLU A 239 -9.12 -26.17 -8.62
N ALA A 240 -9.29 -25.28 -7.64
CA ALA A 240 -10.44 -24.39 -7.52
C ALA A 240 -10.38 -23.14 -8.43
N LYS A 241 -9.59 -23.16 -9.51
CA LYS A 241 -9.43 -22.01 -10.42
C LYS A 241 -10.73 -21.64 -11.14
N ILE A 242 -10.95 -20.35 -11.32
CA ILE A 242 -12.12 -19.79 -12.01
C ILE A 242 -11.69 -19.28 -13.38
N SER A 243 -12.20 -19.88 -14.45
CA SER A 243 -11.92 -19.46 -15.83
C SER A 243 -12.81 -18.28 -16.24
N ILE A 244 -12.23 -17.31 -16.96
CA ILE A 244 -12.92 -16.20 -17.63
C ILE A 244 -12.47 -16.22 -19.11
N PRO A 245 -13.00 -17.15 -19.93
CA PRO A 245 -12.47 -17.43 -21.28
C PRO A 245 -12.57 -16.24 -22.23
N GLN A 246 -13.62 -15.41 -22.10
CA GLN A 246 -13.85 -14.25 -22.97
C GLN A 246 -12.79 -13.14 -22.85
N TYR A 247 -11.94 -13.19 -21.81
CA TYR A 247 -10.78 -12.31 -21.65
C TYR A 247 -9.44 -13.08 -21.60
N GLY A 248 -9.47 -14.40 -21.81
CA GLY A 248 -8.29 -15.27 -21.73
C GLY A 248 -7.65 -15.31 -20.34
N LEU A 249 -8.44 -15.30 -19.26
CA LEU A 249 -7.93 -15.24 -17.88
C LEU A 249 -8.37 -16.42 -17.02
N GLU A 250 -7.51 -16.80 -16.07
CA GLU A 250 -7.82 -17.69 -14.95
C GLU A 250 -7.61 -16.91 -13.63
N LEU A 251 -8.55 -17.04 -12.68
CA LEU A 251 -8.41 -16.54 -11.32
C LEU A 251 -8.18 -17.71 -10.38
N TYR A 252 -7.01 -17.78 -9.76
CA TYR A 252 -6.72 -18.78 -8.75
C TYR A 252 -7.12 -18.19 -7.39
N PRO A 253 -8.16 -18.71 -6.71
CA PRO A 253 -8.49 -18.28 -5.35
C PRO A 253 -7.37 -18.69 -4.39
N GLY A 254 -7.28 -18.00 -3.27
CA GLY A 254 -6.26 -18.29 -2.27
C GLY A 254 -6.47 -17.56 -0.96
N TYR A 255 -5.54 -17.78 -0.05
CA TYR A 255 -5.61 -17.39 1.34
C TYR A 255 -4.35 -16.61 1.73
N VAL A 256 -4.56 -15.49 2.41
CA VAL A 256 -3.55 -14.79 3.20
C VAL A 256 -3.78 -15.18 4.64
N THR A 257 -2.79 -15.79 5.27
CA THR A 257 -2.89 -16.32 6.63
C THR A 257 -1.84 -15.71 7.53
N SER A 258 -2.20 -15.38 8.76
CA SER A 258 -1.25 -14.95 9.80
C SER A 258 -1.72 -15.42 11.17
N ILE A 259 -0.85 -16.11 11.90
CA ILE A 259 -1.07 -16.52 13.28
C ILE A 259 -0.22 -15.67 14.23
N ARG A 260 -0.84 -15.17 15.31
CA ARG A 260 -0.21 -14.31 16.32
C ARG A 260 -0.93 -14.47 17.66
N GLN A 261 -0.25 -14.13 18.75
CA GLN A 261 -0.92 -13.78 20.00
C GLN A 261 -1.64 -12.44 19.85
N HIS A 262 -2.85 -12.37 20.38
CA HIS A 262 -3.62 -11.14 20.55
C HIS A 262 -3.87 -10.88 22.05
N GLU A 263 -4.81 -10.02 22.44
CA GLU A 263 -5.01 -9.58 23.84
C GLU A 263 -5.02 -10.71 24.89
N ARG A 264 -5.54 -11.88 24.52
CA ARG A 264 -5.64 -13.07 25.41
C ARG A 264 -5.38 -14.38 24.68
N ASP A 265 -5.90 -14.52 23.47
CA ASP A 265 -5.85 -15.75 22.69
C ASP A 265 -4.78 -15.73 21.58
N VAL A 266 -4.30 -16.91 21.18
CA VAL A 266 -3.64 -17.07 19.88
C VAL A 266 -4.72 -17.15 18.81
N LEU A 267 -4.65 -16.27 17.81
CA LEU A 267 -5.64 -16.23 16.73
C LEU A 267 -4.99 -16.44 15.36
N LEU A 268 -5.65 -17.21 14.50
CA LEU A 268 -5.33 -17.40 13.10
C LEU A 268 -6.23 -16.50 12.25
N CYS A 269 -5.70 -15.39 11.74
CA CYS A 269 -6.36 -14.58 10.72
C CYS A 269 -6.30 -15.29 9.36
N VAL A 270 -7.42 -15.34 8.64
CA VAL A 270 -7.50 -15.83 7.27
C VAL A 270 -8.24 -14.80 6.42
N ASP A 271 -7.65 -14.28 5.34
CA ASP A 271 -8.36 -13.46 4.36
C ASP A 271 -8.25 -14.03 2.94
N MET A 272 -9.28 -13.79 2.14
CA MET A 272 -9.37 -14.30 0.77
C MET A 272 -8.65 -13.38 -0.21
N THR A 273 -7.74 -13.95 -0.99
CA THR A 273 -7.03 -13.31 -2.09
C THR A 273 -7.27 -14.07 -3.40
N HIS A 274 -6.95 -13.45 -4.53
CA HIS A 274 -7.04 -14.06 -5.85
C HIS A 274 -5.82 -13.68 -6.67
N ARG A 275 -5.27 -14.63 -7.43
CA ARG A 275 -4.20 -14.38 -8.39
C ARG A 275 -4.75 -14.48 -9.81
N VAL A 276 -4.49 -13.44 -10.61
CA VAL A 276 -4.86 -13.43 -12.03
C VAL A 276 -3.72 -14.04 -12.85
N LEU A 277 -4.04 -15.01 -13.68
CA LEU A 277 -3.16 -15.59 -14.69
C LEU A 277 -3.79 -15.43 -16.07
N ARG A 278 -2.96 -15.35 -17.10
CA ARG A 278 -3.40 -15.34 -18.51
C ARG A 278 -3.34 -16.77 -19.05
N MET A 279 -4.34 -17.16 -19.84
CA MET A 279 -4.40 -18.45 -20.51
C MET A 279 -3.33 -18.58 -21.60
N ASP A 280 -3.07 -17.47 -22.30
CA ASP A 280 -2.07 -17.38 -23.37
C ASP A 280 -0.64 -17.48 -22.82
N THR A 281 0.17 -18.28 -23.52
CA THR A 281 1.59 -18.45 -23.24
C THR A 281 2.40 -17.26 -23.76
N CYS A 282 3.60 -17.05 -23.23
CA CYS A 282 4.50 -16.02 -23.72
C CYS A 282 4.85 -16.25 -25.21
N TYR A 283 4.96 -17.52 -25.64
CA TYR A 283 5.12 -17.86 -27.06
C TYR A 283 3.94 -17.44 -27.94
N LYS A 284 2.68 -17.68 -27.51
CA LYS A 284 1.52 -17.22 -28.29
C LYS A 284 1.48 -15.69 -28.40
N MET A 285 1.95 -14.97 -27.37
CA MET A 285 2.09 -13.52 -27.42
C MET A 285 3.18 -13.07 -28.40
N LEU A 286 4.33 -13.77 -28.45
CA LEU A 286 5.37 -13.56 -29.46
C LEU A 286 4.82 -13.75 -30.88
N GLN A 287 4.08 -14.85 -31.12
CA GLN A 287 3.44 -15.12 -32.42
C GLN A 287 2.44 -14.03 -32.84
N ASN A 288 1.68 -13.48 -31.88
CA ASN A 288 0.77 -12.37 -32.16
C ASN A 288 1.53 -11.08 -32.54
N MET A 289 2.68 -10.81 -31.90
CA MET A 289 3.52 -9.65 -32.24
C MET A 289 4.24 -9.83 -33.58
N GLN A 290 4.65 -11.04 -33.96
CA GLN A 290 5.23 -11.34 -35.28
C GLN A 290 4.27 -11.06 -36.44
N ARG A 291 2.96 -11.05 -36.20
CA ARG A 291 1.92 -10.72 -37.20
C ARG A 291 1.67 -9.21 -37.32
N GLN A 292 2.27 -8.38 -36.49
CA GLN A 292 2.10 -6.92 -36.50
C GLN A 292 3.30 -6.26 -37.19
N PRO A 293 3.11 -5.18 -37.97
CA PRO A 293 4.20 -4.45 -38.60
C PRO A 293 5.08 -3.74 -37.55
N GLY A 294 6.40 -3.88 -37.68
CA GLY A 294 7.40 -3.24 -36.81
C GLY A 294 8.42 -4.22 -36.21
N SER A 295 9.27 -3.74 -35.29
CA SER A 295 10.23 -4.61 -34.59
C SER A 295 9.53 -5.46 -33.53
N PHE A 296 9.04 -6.64 -33.94
CA PHE A 296 8.42 -7.58 -33.01
C PHE A 296 9.36 -8.01 -31.88
N ARG A 297 10.69 -8.03 -32.13
CA ARG A 297 11.70 -8.42 -31.15
C ARG A 297 11.77 -7.43 -29.99
N ASP A 298 11.86 -6.13 -30.30
CA ASP A 298 11.93 -5.07 -29.31
C ASP A 298 10.60 -4.92 -28.56
N ASN A 299 9.47 -5.01 -29.28
CA ASN A 299 8.14 -4.98 -28.67
C ASN A 299 7.92 -6.13 -27.67
N PHE A 300 8.33 -7.35 -28.03
CA PHE A 300 8.25 -8.50 -27.13
C PHE A 300 9.20 -8.35 -25.93
N ARG A 301 10.44 -7.91 -26.17
CA ARG A 301 11.42 -7.63 -25.12
C ARG A 301 10.91 -6.59 -24.13
N HIS A 302 10.39 -5.46 -24.60
CA HIS A 302 9.78 -4.42 -23.76
C HIS A 302 8.57 -4.91 -22.94
N MET A 303 7.73 -5.79 -23.50
CA MET A 303 6.61 -6.38 -22.75
C MET A 303 7.08 -7.39 -21.69
N MET A 304 8.14 -8.15 -21.97
CA MET A 304 8.60 -9.22 -21.10
C MET A 304 9.54 -8.73 -19.98
N ILE A 305 10.40 -7.73 -20.23
CA ILE A 305 11.31 -7.21 -19.19
C ILE A 305 10.52 -6.66 -18.02
N GLY A 306 10.81 -7.19 -16.82
CA GLY A 306 10.10 -6.87 -15.59
C GLY A 306 8.69 -7.48 -15.48
N ALA A 307 8.26 -8.33 -16.39
CA ALA A 307 7.04 -9.13 -16.23
C ALA A 307 7.27 -10.30 -15.25
N ASN A 308 6.20 -10.73 -14.58
CA ASN A 308 6.22 -11.94 -13.75
C ASN A 308 5.49 -13.07 -14.48
N VAL A 309 6.20 -14.15 -14.80
CA VAL A 309 5.66 -15.33 -15.49
C VAL A 309 5.54 -16.53 -14.55
N MET A 310 4.54 -17.38 -14.78
CA MET A 310 4.42 -18.69 -14.15
C MET A 310 4.78 -19.78 -15.17
N SER A 311 5.64 -20.71 -14.77
CA SER A 311 5.87 -21.95 -15.53
C SER A 311 4.66 -22.89 -15.44
N THR A 312 4.24 -23.48 -16.55
CA THR A 312 3.07 -24.38 -16.58
C THR A 312 3.35 -25.74 -15.93
N TYR A 313 4.60 -26.20 -15.98
CA TYR A 313 5.03 -27.55 -15.60
C TYR A 313 5.34 -27.75 -14.11
N ASN A 314 5.71 -26.68 -13.39
CA ASN A 314 5.98 -26.75 -11.95
C ASN A 314 5.42 -25.55 -11.16
N GLN A 315 4.61 -24.70 -11.79
CA GLN A 315 3.88 -23.58 -11.18
C GLN A 315 4.75 -22.55 -10.43
N LYS A 316 6.06 -22.52 -10.75
CA LYS A 316 6.99 -21.54 -10.16
C LYS A 316 6.86 -20.19 -10.84
N MET A 317 7.09 -19.15 -10.05
CA MET A 317 7.05 -17.76 -10.49
C MET A 317 8.45 -17.23 -10.72
N TYR A 318 8.66 -16.58 -11.86
CA TYR A 318 9.91 -15.95 -12.25
C TYR A 318 9.67 -14.50 -12.67
N ARG A 319 10.63 -13.63 -12.39
CA ARG A 319 10.64 -12.24 -12.87
C ARG A 319 11.60 -12.17 -14.05
N ILE A 320 11.12 -11.84 -15.22
CA ILE A 320 11.97 -11.80 -16.41
C ILE A 320 12.84 -10.54 -16.37
N ASN A 321 14.14 -10.73 -16.56
CA ASN A 321 15.14 -9.69 -16.65
C ASN A 321 15.41 -9.34 -18.12
N ASP A 322 15.39 -10.34 -19.00
CA ASP A 322 15.62 -10.14 -20.44
C ASP A 322 14.97 -11.22 -21.34
N VAL A 323 15.04 -11.04 -22.66
CA VAL A 323 14.71 -12.04 -23.68
C VAL A 323 15.94 -12.26 -24.56
N ASP A 324 16.48 -13.48 -24.52
CA ASP A 324 17.63 -13.89 -25.32
C ASP A 324 17.17 -14.48 -26.65
N TYR A 325 17.59 -13.86 -27.75
CA TYR A 325 17.31 -14.30 -29.13
C TYR A 325 18.47 -15.08 -29.77
N SER A 326 19.60 -15.23 -29.08
CA SER A 326 20.75 -16.04 -29.50
C SER A 326 20.66 -17.48 -29.00
N VAL A 327 20.00 -17.69 -27.86
CA VAL A 327 19.75 -19.02 -27.27
C VAL A 327 18.34 -19.50 -27.64
N THR A 328 18.22 -20.80 -27.94
CA THR A 328 16.96 -21.46 -28.32
C THR A 328 16.77 -22.75 -27.51
N PRO A 329 15.60 -23.42 -27.55
CA PRO A 329 15.43 -24.73 -26.95
C PRO A 329 16.43 -25.82 -27.41
N MET A 330 17.02 -25.68 -28.60
CA MET A 330 18.07 -26.59 -29.10
C MET A 330 19.45 -26.32 -28.51
N SER A 331 19.65 -25.18 -27.86
CA SER A 331 20.90 -24.87 -27.17
C SER A 331 21.07 -25.76 -25.93
N THR A 332 22.32 -26.09 -25.60
CA THR A 332 22.68 -26.89 -24.44
C THR A 332 22.90 -26.04 -23.19
N PHE A 333 22.71 -26.66 -22.02
CA PHE A 333 23.16 -26.11 -20.74
C PHE A 333 23.68 -27.24 -19.84
N THR A 334 24.60 -26.91 -18.94
CA THR A 334 25.12 -27.85 -17.96
C THR A 334 24.14 -28.00 -16.80
N THR A 335 23.71 -29.24 -16.53
CA THR A 335 22.88 -29.57 -15.37
C THR A 335 23.67 -29.47 -14.06
N LYS A 336 23.00 -29.67 -12.92
CA LYS A 336 23.68 -29.76 -11.61
C LYS A 336 24.56 -31.00 -11.45
N GLU A 337 24.33 -32.01 -12.29
CA GLU A 337 25.06 -33.28 -12.30
C GLU A 337 26.25 -33.26 -13.27
N GLY A 338 26.52 -32.12 -13.92
CA GLY A 338 27.61 -31.95 -14.89
C GLY A 338 27.27 -32.40 -16.32
N GLU A 339 26.15 -33.12 -16.52
CA GLU A 339 25.63 -33.49 -17.85
C GLU A 339 25.30 -32.22 -18.66
N ASN A 340 25.82 -32.12 -19.88
CA ASN A 340 25.37 -31.11 -20.85
C ASN A 340 24.20 -31.68 -21.65
N ILE A 341 23.04 -31.00 -21.60
CA ILE A 341 21.79 -31.45 -22.21
C ILE A 341 21.10 -30.29 -22.93
N THR A 342 20.35 -30.54 -24.00
CA THR A 342 19.51 -29.49 -24.62
C THR A 342 18.30 -29.17 -23.73
N PHE A 343 17.71 -27.98 -23.89
CA PHE A 343 16.45 -27.70 -23.18
C PHE A 343 15.33 -28.64 -23.63
N VAL A 344 15.24 -28.99 -24.92
CA VAL A 344 14.25 -29.96 -25.44
C VAL A 344 14.34 -31.30 -24.71
N GLU A 345 15.54 -31.89 -24.64
CA GLU A 345 15.77 -33.17 -23.95
C GLU A 345 15.52 -33.03 -22.45
N TYR A 346 15.96 -31.95 -21.80
CA TYR A 346 15.70 -31.72 -20.38
C TYR A 346 14.20 -31.65 -20.06
N TYR A 347 13.41 -30.89 -20.82
CA TYR A 347 11.97 -30.80 -20.60
C TYR A 347 11.25 -32.12 -20.90
N LYS A 348 11.78 -32.94 -21.83
CA LYS A 348 11.27 -34.28 -22.10
C LYS A 348 11.63 -35.29 -20.99
N LYS A 349 12.90 -35.35 -20.56
CA LYS A 349 13.44 -36.22 -19.50
C LYS A 349 12.82 -35.91 -18.14
N GLN A 350 12.73 -34.62 -17.77
CA GLN A 350 12.33 -34.19 -16.42
C GLN A 350 10.82 -34.00 -16.22
N TYR A 351 10.08 -33.64 -17.27
CA TYR A 351 8.65 -33.28 -17.18
C TYR A 351 7.76 -33.98 -18.21
N ASN A 352 8.31 -34.83 -19.09
CA ASN A 352 7.62 -35.45 -20.23
C ASN A 352 6.96 -34.43 -21.19
N ILE A 353 7.55 -33.24 -21.35
CA ILE A 353 7.04 -32.18 -22.21
C ILE A 353 7.82 -32.13 -23.52
N THR A 354 7.09 -32.18 -24.64
CA THR A 354 7.64 -31.90 -25.98
C THR A 354 7.45 -30.42 -26.31
N ILE A 355 8.54 -29.71 -26.59
CA ILE A 355 8.52 -28.32 -27.07
C ILE A 355 8.15 -28.33 -28.56
N ARG A 356 7.21 -27.46 -28.99
CA ARG A 356 6.71 -27.47 -30.38
C ARG A 356 7.51 -26.57 -31.31
N ASP A 357 7.98 -25.41 -30.82
CA ASP A 357 8.91 -24.56 -31.59
C ASP A 357 10.32 -24.63 -31.00
N PRO A 358 11.25 -25.39 -31.62
CA PRO A 358 12.63 -25.47 -31.16
C PRO A 358 13.46 -24.21 -31.49
N LYS A 359 12.92 -23.24 -32.25
CA LYS A 359 13.60 -22.00 -32.67
C LYS A 359 13.14 -20.74 -31.91
N GLN A 360 12.19 -20.88 -30.98
CA GLN A 360 11.73 -19.75 -30.16
C GLN A 360 12.89 -19.18 -29.29
N PRO A 361 12.91 -17.86 -28.99
CA PRO A 361 13.87 -17.27 -28.07
C PRO A 361 13.66 -17.77 -26.64
N MET A 362 14.60 -17.50 -25.74
CA MET A 362 14.52 -17.87 -24.33
C MET A 362 14.25 -16.65 -23.44
N LEU A 363 13.45 -16.81 -22.38
CA LEU A 363 13.25 -15.78 -21.36
C LEU A 363 14.33 -15.93 -20.29
N LEU A 364 15.07 -14.85 -20.01
CA LEU A 364 16.15 -14.83 -19.02
C LEU A 364 15.64 -14.25 -17.70
N THR A 365 15.92 -14.93 -16.60
CA THR A 365 15.73 -14.42 -15.24
C THR A 365 17.03 -14.55 -14.45
N GLU A 366 17.47 -13.44 -13.88
CA GLU A 366 18.69 -13.39 -13.06
C GLU A 366 18.35 -13.87 -11.64
N PRO A 367 19.25 -14.63 -10.98
CA PRO A 367 19.03 -15.03 -9.61
C PRO A 367 19.00 -13.80 -8.69
N ASN A 368 17.93 -13.67 -7.92
CA ASN A 368 17.86 -12.67 -6.85
C ASN A 368 18.83 -13.03 -5.70
N ASP A 369 19.10 -12.08 -4.80
CA ASP A 369 20.00 -12.24 -3.65
C ASP A 369 19.77 -13.53 -2.85
N ARG A 370 18.53 -14.01 -2.77
CA ARG A 370 18.20 -15.26 -2.07
C ARG A 370 18.65 -16.50 -2.85
N LEU A 371 18.57 -16.49 -4.18
CA LEU A 371 19.09 -17.58 -5.03
C LEU A 371 20.62 -17.56 -5.07
N VAL A 372 21.24 -16.37 -5.16
CA VAL A 372 22.70 -16.21 -5.07
C VAL A 372 23.23 -16.74 -3.73
N ARG A 373 22.58 -16.39 -2.60
CA ARG A 373 22.87 -16.96 -1.26
C ARG A 373 22.63 -18.47 -1.13
N LEU A 374 21.93 -19.09 -2.08
CA LEU A 374 21.67 -20.53 -2.16
C LEU A 374 22.57 -21.22 -3.21
N GLY A 375 23.70 -20.60 -3.58
CA GLY A 375 24.65 -21.14 -4.56
C GLY A 375 24.06 -21.25 -5.98
N GLN A 376 23.07 -20.42 -6.31
CA GLN A 376 22.49 -20.30 -7.64
C GLN A 376 22.76 -18.88 -8.15
N ASP A 377 23.96 -18.72 -8.69
CA ASP A 377 24.54 -17.51 -9.29
C ASP A 377 24.32 -17.41 -10.81
N LYS A 378 24.14 -18.56 -11.48
CA LYS A 378 23.86 -18.62 -12.92
C LYS A 378 22.44 -18.12 -13.27
N PRO A 379 22.27 -17.41 -14.41
CA PRO A 379 20.95 -17.04 -14.93
C PRO A 379 20.12 -18.28 -15.27
N ILE A 380 18.80 -18.17 -15.11
CA ILE A 380 17.85 -19.23 -15.47
C ILE A 380 17.20 -18.85 -16.79
N LEU A 381 17.18 -19.80 -17.74
CA LEU A 381 16.54 -19.65 -19.04
C LEU A 381 15.24 -20.46 -19.09
N LEU A 382 14.17 -19.84 -19.57
CA LEU A 382 12.82 -20.39 -19.60
C LEU A 382 12.25 -20.34 -21.01
N VAL A 383 11.58 -21.42 -21.42
CA VAL A 383 10.95 -21.53 -22.74
C VAL A 383 9.63 -20.72 -22.74
N PRO A 384 9.44 -19.73 -23.63
CA PRO A 384 8.22 -18.91 -23.69
C PRO A 384 6.93 -19.73 -23.86
N GLU A 385 7.00 -20.87 -24.53
CA GLU A 385 5.87 -21.79 -24.72
C GLU A 385 5.36 -22.37 -23.39
N LEU A 386 6.26 -22.56 -22.42
CA LEU A 386 5.97 -23.15 -21.12
C LEU A 386 5.73 -22.11 -20.03
N CYS A 387 5.63 -20.83 -20.41
CA CYS A 387 5.45 -19.70 -19.50
C CYS A 387 4.14 -18.96 -19.78
N ARG A 388 3.41 -18.59 -18.73
CA ARG A 388 2.19 -17.75 -18.78
C ARG A 388 2.41 -16.44 -18.03
N LEU A 389 1.98 -15.32 -18.60
CA LEU A 389 2.02 -14.03 -17.92
C LEU A 389 1.03 -13.98 -16.75
N THR A 390 1.42 -13.32 -15.65
CA THR A 390 0.56 -13.12 -14.48
C THR A 390 0.19 -11.65 -14.29
N GLY A 391 -0.95 -11.40 -13.67
CA GLY A 391 -1.48 -10.06 -13.43
C GLY A 391 -2.06 -9.36 -14.67
N ILE A 392 -2.59 -8.18 -14.41
CA ILE A 392 -3.41 -7.37 -15.33
C ILE A 392 -2.55 -6.19 -15.85
N THR A 393 -2.46 -5.99 -17.17
CA THR A 393 -1.80 -4.81 -17.79
C THR A 393 -2.60 -3.53 -17.55
N GLU A 394 -2.01 -2.36 -17.83
CA GLU A 394 -2.76 -1.10 -17.79
C GLU A 394 -3.92 -1.07 -18.80
N ASP A 395 -3.77 -1.63 -20.00
CA ASP A 395 -4.86 -1.65 -20.99
C ASP A 395 -6.01 -2.56 -20.54
N MET A 396 -5.70 -3.71 -19.93
CA MET A 396 -6.72 -4.55 -19.29
C MET A 396 -7.38 -3.85 -18.08
N ARG A 397 -6.67 -2.98 -17.34
CA ARG A 397 -7.26 -2.17 -16.25
C ARG A 397 -8.17 -1.05 -16.79
N ARG A 398 -7.89 -0.54 -17.98
CA ARG A 398 -8.71 0.46 -18.70
C ARG A 398 -10.00 -0.15 -19.25
N ASP A 399 -10.00 -1.45 -19.60
CA ASP A 399 -11.22 -2.17 -19.95
C ASP A 399 -12.13 -2.37 -18.72
N PHE A 400 -13.20 -1.57 -18.69
CA PHE A 400 -14.23 -1.63 -17.66
C PHE A 400 -14.99 -2.96 -17.62
N HIS A 401 -15.19 -3.63 -18.76
CA HIS A 401 -15.92 -4.89 -18.83
C HIS A 401 -15.08 -6.05 -18.30
N LEU A 402 -13.80 -6.11 -18.68
CA LEU A 402 -12.82 -7.05 -18.12
C LEU A 402 -12.69 -6.87 -16.60
N MET A 403 -12.44 -5.64 -16.15
CA MET A 403 -12.31 -5.35 -14.72
C MET A 403 -13.60 -5.64 -13.94
N ARG A 404 -14.77 -5.55 -14.57
CA ARG A 404 -16.04 -5.95 -13.97
C ARG A 404 -16.17 -7.47 -13.85
N ALA A 405 -15.84 -8.24 -14.90
CA ALA A 405 -15.86 -9.70 -14.85
C ALA A 405 -14.92 -10.27 -13.77
N ILE A 406 -13.75 -9.64 -13.55
CA ILE A 406 -12.88 -9.95 -12.41
C ILE A 406 -13.51 -9.51 -11.08
N ALA A 407 -14.11 -8.31 -11.03
CA ALA A 407 -14.75 -7.79 -9.82
C ALA A 407 -15.90 -8.69 -9.33
N ASP A 408 -16.71 -9.24 -10.23
CA ASP A 408 -17.86 -10.10 -9.89
C ASP A 408 -17.45 -11.38 -9.14
N HIS A 409 -16.21 -11.86 -9.34
CA HIS A 409 -15.62 -13.01 -8.63
C HIS A 409 -14.79 -12.62 -7.39
N THR A 410 -14.18 -11.44 -7.39
CA THR A 410 -13.23 -11.00 -6.35
C THR A 410 -13.88 -10.14 -5.24
N ARG A 411 -14.97 -9.43 -5.54
CA ARG A 411 -15.72 -8.57 -4.59
C ARG A 411 -16.82 -9.35 -3.85
N LEU A 412 -16.39 -10.35 -3.08
CA LEU A 412 -17.28 -11.18 -2.27
C LEU A 412 -18.02 -10.34 -1.22
N GLY A 413 -19.33 -10.55 -1.09
CA GLY A 413 -20.13 -10.06 0.03
C GLY A 413 -19.69 -10.63 1.38
N ALA A 414 -20.24 -10.12 2.48
CA ALA A 414 -19.94 -10.59 3.83
C ALA A 414 -20.35 -12.06 3.99
N ASP A 415 -21.62 -12.37 3.74
CA ASP A 415 -22.21 -13.70 3.54
C ASP A 415 -21.27 -14.72 2.84
N LYS A 416 -20.88 -14.42 1.59
CA LYS A 416 -20.06 -15.32 0.77
C LYS A 416 -18.61 -15.41 1.23
N ARG A 417 -18.11 -14.41 1.97
CA ARG A 417 -16.77 -14.46 2.58
C ARG A 417 -16.80 -15.37 3.81
N ILE A 418 -17.80 -15.24 4.69
CA ILE A 418 -17.99 -16.09 5.87
C ILE A 418 -18.03 -17.56 5.46
N GLN A 419 -18.94 -17.93 4.54
CA GLN A 419 -19.09 -19.31 4.06
C GLN A 419 -17.79 -19.91 3.49
N ARG A 420 -16.97 -19.08 2.81
CA ARG A 420 -15.68 -19.53 2.25
C ARG A 420 -14.57 -19.62 3.31
N LEU A 421 -14.62 -18.82 4.37
CA LEU A 421 -13.71 -18.94 5.52
C LEU A 421 -14.03 -20.20 6.33
N GLU A 422 -15.31 -20.48 6.57
CA GLU A 422 -15.78 -21.68 7.25
C GLU A 422 -15.37 -22.94 6.46
N ARG A 423 -15.64 -22.99 5.14
CA ARG A 423 -15.18 -24.09 4.27
C ARG A 423 -13.66 -24.27 4.24
N PHE A 424 -12.90 -23.18 4.30
CA PHE A 424 -11.44 -23.27 4.42
C PHE A 424 -11.03 -23.92 5.73
N ASN A 425 -11.66 -23.55 6.85
CA ASN A 425 -11.39 -24.13 8.16
C ASN A 425 -11.79 -25.61 8.22
N GLU A 426 -12.95 -25.99 7.67
CA GLU A 426 -13.36 -27.39 7.51
C GLU A 426 -12.29 -28.23 6.80
N ARG A 427 -11.77 -27.74 5.66
CA ARG A 427 -10.69 -28.40 4.93
C ARG A 427 -9.39 -28.44 5.76
N LEU A 428 -9.06 -27.36 6.46
CA LEU A 428 -7.89 -27.29 7.37
C LEU A 428 -8.02 -28.18 8.61
N GLN A 429 -9.22 -28.64 8.96
CA GLN A 429 -9.46 -29.63 10.02
C GLN A 429 -9.55 -31.08 9.51
N GLY A 430 -9.22 -31.33 8.24
CA GLY A 430 -9.03 -32.68 7.70
C GLY A 430 -7.89 -33.44 8.39
N ALA A 431 -7.94 -34.78 8.33
CA ALA A 431 -7.12 -35.70 9.14
C ALA A 431 -5.63 -35.31 9.21
N ALA A 432 -4.96 -35.13 8.07
CA ALA A 432 -3.53 -34.83 8.00
C ALA A 432 -3.12 -33.48 8.63
N SER A 433 -4.02 -32.49 8.71
CA SER A 433 -3.78 -31.26 9.48
C SER A 433 -4.10 -31.44 10.96
N ARG A 434 -5.13 -32.23 11.26
CA ARG A 434 -5.56 -32.51 12.64
C ARG A 434 -4.47 -33.21 13.43
N GLU A 435 -3.73 -34.13 12.81
CA GLU A 435 -2.54 -34.76 13.37
C GLU A 435 -1.48 -33.73 13.80
N VAL A 436 -1.23 -32.70 12.97
CA VAL A 436 -0.28 -31.61 13.30
C VAL A 436 -0.77 -30.82 14.52
N PHE A 437 -2.04 -30.41 14.55
CA PHE A 437 -2.60 -29.66 15.69
C PHE A 437 -2.59 -30.49 16.98
N GLN A 438 -3.01 -31.76 16.92
CA GLN A 438 -3.01 -32.70 18.05
C GLN A 438 -1.62 -32.97 18.59
N PHE A 439 -0.62 -33.15 17.71
CA PHE A 439 0.77 -33.32 18.13
C PHE A 439 1.28 -32.12 18.93
N TRP A 440 1.05 -30.91 18.43
CA TRP A 440 1.41 -29.66 19.11
C TRP A 440 0.46 -29.27 20.25
N LYS A 441 -0.41 -30.17 20.73
CA LYS A 441 -1.39 -29.93 21.81
C LYS A 441 -2.23 -28.67 21.60
N THR A 442 -2.66 -28.43 20.37
CA THR A 442 -3.50 -27.30 19.99
C THR A 442 -4.78 -27.76 19.33
N GLU A 443 -5.82 -26.94 19.42
CA GLU A 443 -7.10 -27.14 18.75
C GLU A 443 -7.52 -25.84 18.06
N LEU A 444 -7.98 -25.94 16.82
CA LEU A 444 -8.45 -24.80 16.03
C LEU A 444 -9.97 -24.73 16.11
N ASP A 445 -10.51 -23.65 16.68
CA ASP A 445 -11.95 -23.43 16.79
C ASP A 445 -12.60 -23.46 15.40
N ARG A 446 -13.74 -24.17 15.27
CA ARG A 446 -14.51 -24.23 14.02
C ARG A 446 -15.18 -22.89 13.67
N ARG A 447 -15.61 -22.16 14.69
CA ARG A 447 -16.35 -20.89 14.55
C ARG A 447 -15.39 -19.72 14.37
N LEU A 448 -15.83 -18.74 13.60
CA LEU A 448 -15.18 -17.43 13.55
C LEU A 448 -15.24 -16.76 14.94
N VAL A 449 -14.17 -16.07 15.31
CA VAL A 449 -14.10 -15.32 16.57
C VAL A 449 -15.08 -14.15 16.51
N GLU A 450 -15.95 -14.09 17.51
CA GLU A 450 -16.84 -12.97 17.79
C GLU A 450 -16.21 -12.03 18.81
N VAL A 451 -16.35 -10.73 18.58
CA VAL A 451 -15.74 -9.68 19.41
C VAL A 451 -16.77 -8.62 19.81
N PRO A 452 -16.68 -8.06 21.03
CA PRO A 452 -17.45 -6.88 21.38
C PRO A 452 -17.00 -5.70 20.52
N ALA A 453 -17.96 -4.91 20.09
CA ALA A 453 -17.75 -3.74 19.26
C ALA A 453 -18.69 -2.61 19.72
N ARG A 454 -18.43 -1.39 19.24
CA ARG A 454 -19.29 -0.23 19.48
C ARG A 454 -19.54 0.52 18.18
N THR A 455 -20.77 0.96 17.93
CA THR A 455 -21.07 1.92 16.86
C THR A 455 -21.22 3.29 17.49
N LEU A 456 -20.33 4.22 17.13
CA LEU A 456 -20.40 5.60 17.64
C LEU A 456 -21.64 6.32 17.09
N ARG A 457 -22.11 7.33 17.82
CA ARG A 457 -23.16 8.24 17.34
C ARG A 457 -22.71 8.92 16.04
N GLN A 458 -23.63 9.04 15.09
CA GLN A 458 -23.37 9.74 13.83
C GLN A 458 -23.15 11.24 14.05
N GLU A 459 -22.25 11.81 13.25
CA GLU A 459 -21.91 13.23 13.31
C GLU A 459 -22.93 14.13 12.62
N GLY A 460 -23.06 15.34 13.15
CA GLY A 460 -23.82 16.42 12.55
C GLY A 460 -22.98 17.17 11.51
N ILE A 461 -23.45 17.16 10.26
CA ILE A 461 -22.84 17.88 9.14
C ILE A 461 -23.31 19.33 9.16
N MET A 462 -22.38 20.24 9.42
CA MET A 462 -22.64 21.66 9.63
C MET A 462 -22.42 22.45 8.33
N PHE A 463 -23.49 23.07 7.84
CA PHE A 463 -23.49 24.03 6.72
C PHE A 463 -23.59 25.48 7.19
N ARG A 464 -23.66 25.70 8.50
CA ARG A 464 -23.78 27.00 9.20
C ARG A 464 -23.06 26.90 10.53
N MET A 465 -22.75 28.04 11.15
CA MET A 465 -22.07 28.08 12.46
C MET A 465 -22.97 27.58 13.60
N GLN A 466 -24.25 27.93 13.55
CA GLN A 466 -25.24 27.64 14.60
C GLN A 466 -26.06 26.38 14.27
N GLY A 467 -26.48 25.69 15.33
CA GLY A 467 -27.23 24.42 15.27
C GLY A 467 -26.33 23.18 15.25
N ASP A 468 -26.91 22.01 15.54
CA ASP A 468 -26.19 20.74 15.63
C ASP A 468 -25.82 20.11 14.26
N GLY A 469 -26.12 20.80 13.15
CA GLY A 469 -25.98 20.26 11.80
C GLY A 469 -27.06 19.23 11.45
N MET A 470 -26.99 18.67 10.24
CA MET A 470 -27.87 17.57 9.84
C MET A 470 -27.18 16.21 10.04
N PRO A 471 -27.90 15.14 10.43
CA PRO A 471 -27.29 13.83 10.60
C PRO A 471 -26.75 13.30 9.27
N ALA A 472 -25.58 12.65 9.30
CA ALA A 472 -24.96 12.01 8.13
C ALA A 472 -25.80 10.87 7.51
N GLY A 473 -26.76 10.32 8.26
CA GLY A 473 -27.66 9.25 7.82
C GLY A 473 -27.00 7.86 7.84
N PRO A 474 -27.78 6.76 7.77
CA PRO A 474 -27.28 5.39 7.99
C PRO A 474 -26.19 4.95 7.00
N GLU A 475 -26.19 5.48 5.77
CA GLU A 475 -25.14 5.21 4.78
C GLU A 475 -23.89 6.11 4.94
N ALA A 476 -23.97 7.15 5.77
CA ALA A 476 -22.99 8.24 5.88
C ALA A 476 -22.66 8.92 4.53
N ASP A 477 -23.70 9.23 3.74
CA ASP A 477 -23.68 10.03 2.49
C ASP A 477 -24.67 11.20 2.63
N TRP A 478 -24.17 12.43 2.58
CA TRP A 478 -24.94 13.68 2.63
C TRP A 478 -24.94 14.42 1.29
N GLY A 479 -24.71 13.74 0.16
CA GLY A 479 -24.66 14.35 -1.16
C GLY A 479 -25.95 15.04 -1.61
N SER A 480 -27.10 14.65 -1.06
CA SER A 480 -28.39 15.31 -1.27
C SER A 480 -28.56 16.61 -0.47
N ALA A 481 -27.77 16.82 0.59
CA ALA A 481 -27.88 18.00 1.46
C ALA A 481 -27.69 19.33 0.71
N PHE A 482 -26.77 19.35 -0.27
CA PHE A 482 -26.47 20.49 -1.12
C PHE A 482 -27.62 20.93 -2.03
N GLN A 483 -28.70 20.16 -2.12
CA GLN A 483 -29.93 20.55 -2.81
C GLN A 483 -30.82 21.48 -1.96
N LYS A 484 -30.49 21.66 -0.67
CA LYS A 484 -31.28 22.45 0.30
C LYS A 484 -30.44 23.35 1.21
N ASN A 485 -29.11 23.29 1.12
CA ASN A 485 -28.19 23.98 2.01
C ASN A 485 -27.12 24.75 1.24
N GLN A 486 -26.76 25.92 1.78
CA GLN A 486 -25.54 26.64 1.41
C GLN A 486 -24.28 25.84 1.75
N MET A 487 -23.14 26.16 1.15
CA MET A 487 -21.85 25.74 1.69
C MET A 487 -21.50 26.54 2.95
N PHE A 488 -20.75 25.94 3.87
CA PHE A 488 -20.38 26.59 5.14
C PHE A 488 -19.60 27.91 4.94
N LYS A 489 -18.71 27.95 3.95
CA LYS A 489 -18.03 29.17 3.47
C LYS A 489 -17.79 29.09 1.98
N SER A 490 -18.14 30.13 1.23
CA SER A 490 -17.79 30.27 -0.18
C SER A 490 -16.87 31.46 -0.46
N ILE A 491 -15.90 31.27 -1.36
CA ILE A 491 -15.02 32.32 -1.87
C ILE A 491 -15.53 32.72 -3.26
N PRO A 492 -15.98 33.97 -3.50
CA PRO A 492 -16.50 34.40 -4.79
C PRO A 492 -15.54 34.12 -5.96
N LEU A 493 -16.08 33.53 -7.03
CA LEU A 493 -15.33 33.21 -8.25
C LEU A 493 -15.75 34.17 -9.36
N GLU A 494 -14.91 35.17 -9.60
CA GLU A 494 -15.23 36.33 -10.44
C GLU A 494 -14.36 36.39 -11.70
N ARG A 495 -13.05 36.14 -11.57
CA ARG A 495 -12.05 36.21 -12.66
C ARG A 495 -11.54 34.80 -12.99
N TRP A 496 -12.24 34.11 -13.88
CA TRP A 496 -11.92 32.73 -14.24
C TRP A 496 -12.23 32.37 -15.69
N TYR A 497 -11.57 31.32 -16.17
CA TYR A 497 -11.54 30.96 -17.58
C TYR A 497 -11.88 29.48 -17.76
N VAL A 498 -12.56 29.16 -18.87
CA VAL A 498 -12.76 27.78 -19.32
C VAL A 498 -12.04 27.58 -20.65
N VAL A 499 -11.05 26.70 -20.65
CA VAL A 499 -10.26 26.32 -21.82
C VAL A 499 -10.81 25.01 -22.37
N CYS A 500 -11.26 24.99 -23.63
CA CYS A 500 -11.85 23.80 -24.25
C CYS A 500 -11.40 23.62 -25.71
N GLU A 501 -11.71 22.48 -26.31
CA GLU A 501 -11.54 22.27 -27.75
C GLU A 501 -12.49 23.19 -28.55
N ARG A 502 -12.03 23.67 -29.71
CA ARG A 502 -12.86 24.40 -30.68
C ARG A 502 -14.04 23.52 -31.13
N GLY A 503 -15.25 24.08 -31.18
CA GLY A 503 -16.48 23.36 -31.49
C GLY A 503 -17.07 22.58 -30.31
N LYS A 504 -16.64 22.84 -29.07
CA LYS A 504 -17.21 22.29 -27.82
C LYS A 504 -17.80 23.36 -26.89
N GLU A 505 -17.78 24.62 -27.31
CA GLU A 505 -18.21 25.80 -26.55
C GLU A 505 -19.68 25.71 -26.11
N THR A 506 -20.55 25.12 -26.94
CA THR A 506 -21.97 24.86 -26.61
C THR A 506 -22.11 23.87 -25.46
N LEU A 507 -21.39 22.73 -25.50
CA LEU A 507 -21.40 21.73 -24.42
C LEU A 507 -20.85 22.30 -23.10
N VAL A 508 -19.87 23.20 -23.20
CA VAL A 508 -19.36 23.94 -22.05
C VAL A 508 -20.44 24.88 -21.50
N THR A 509 -21.13 25.62 -22.36
CA THR A 509 -22.23 26.53 -21.98
C THR A 509 -23.37 25.80 -21.27
N ASP A 510 -23.81 24.65 -21.81
CA ASP A 510 -24.82 23.78 -21.17
C ASP A 510 -24.40 23.36 -19.75
N PHE A 511 -23.15 22.93 -19.60
CA PHE A 511 -22.60 22.50 -18.32
C PHE A 511 -22.46 23.66 -17.33
N LEU A 512 -22.06 24.85 -17.81
CA LEU A 512 -22.03 26.08 -17.01
C LEU A 512 -23.44 26.48 -16.54
N GLY A 513 -24.47 26.26 -17.35
CA GLY A 513 -25.88 26.41 -16.92
C GLY A 513 -26.23 25.50 -15.74
N CYS A 514 -25.85 24.22 -15.80
CA CYS A 514 -26.01 23.29 -14.66
C CYS A 514 -25.18 23.71 -13.43
N MET A 515 -23.95 24.21 -13.62
CA MET A 515 -23.14 24.74 -12.53
C MET A 515 -23.79 25.95 -11.87
N GLN A 516 -24.36 26.88 -12.66
CA GLN A 516 -25.02 28.07 -12.13
C GLN A 516 -26.33 27.75 -11.42
N GLN A 517 -27.06 26.72 -11.85
CA GLN A 517 -28.19 26.21 -11.10
C GLN A 517 -27.75 25.62 -9.75
N ALA A 518 -26.68 24.83 -9.72
CA ALA A 518 -26.17 24.22 -8.48
C ALA A 518 -25.56 25.25 -7.51
N SER A 519 -24.86 26.27 -8.03
CA SER A 519 -24.18 27.30 -7.23
C SER A 519 -25.16 28.20 -6.48
N ARG A 520 -26.31 28.54 -7.08
CA ARG A 520 -27.41 29.28 -6.43
C ARG A 520 -27.87 28.62 -5.13
N THR A 521 -28.18 27.32 -5.17
CA THR A 521 -28.62 26.57 -3.97
C THR A 521 -27.54 26.51 -2.90
N MET A 522 -26.28 26.36 -3.31
CA MET A 522 -25.11 26.34 -2.43
C MET A 522 -24.65 27.74 -1.97
N GLN A 523 -25.33 28.81 -2.39
CA GLN A 523 -24.99 30.22 -2.17
C GLN A 523 -23.55 30.61 -2.56
N PHE A 524 -23.01 29.94 -3.59
CA PHE A 524 -21.69 30.25 -4.14
C PHE A 524 -21.83 31.22 -5.33
N LYS A 525 -21.41 32.48 -5.13
CA LYS A 525 -21.29 33.46 -6.23
C LYS A 525 -20.22 33.00 -7.23
N ILE A 526 -20.68 32.54 -8.40
CA ILE A 526 -19.86 32.27 -9.58
C ILE A 526 -20.31 33.23 -10.69
N SER A 527 -19.40 34.07 -11.17
CA SER A 527 -19.61 34.91 -12.35
C SER A 527 -19.45 34.10 -13.65
N PRO A 528 -20.00 34.54 -14.79
CA PRO A 528 -19.74 33.90 -16.08
C PRO A 528 -18.24 33.86 -16.41
N PRO A 529 -17.67 32.71 -16.83
CA PRO A 529 -16.27 32.63 -17.24
C PRO A 529 -16.04 33.19 -18.63
N ARG A 530 -14.78 33.53 -18.94
CA ARG A 530 -14.33 33.68 -20.33
C ARG A 530 -14.00 32.30 -20.90
N ILE A 531 -14.75 31.87 -21.91
CA ILE A 531 -14.47 30.64 -22.67
C ILE A 531 -13.36 30.94 -23.69
N VAL A 532 -12.37 30.05 -23.79
CA VAL A 532 -11.19 30.18 -24.66
C VAL A 532 -10.93 28.86 -25.39
N PRO A 533 -11.14 28.79 -26.72
CA PRO A 533 -10.85 27.59 -27.48
C PRO A 533 -9.33 27.40 -27.65
N VAL A 534 -8.83 26.18 -27.42
CA VAL A 534 -7.46 25.81 -27.80
C VAL A 534 -7.36 25.66 -29.32
N GLN A 535 -6.21 26.04 -29.88
CA GLN A 535 -5.92 25.82 -31.31
C GLN A 535 -5.72 24.32 -31.61
N ASN A 536 -4.98 23.62 -30.74
CA ASN A 536 -4.68 22.20 -30.82
C ASN A 536 -4.96 21.53 -29.48
N ASP A 537 -5.51 20.32 -29.49
CA ASP A 537 -5.87 19.59 -28.26
C ASP A 537 -4.65 19.02 -27.52
N ASN A 538 -3.49 18.91 -28.18
CA ASN A 538 -2.28 18.32 -27.61
C ASN A 538 -1.74 19.09 -26.38
N HIS A 539 -0.78 18.48 -25.66
CA HIS A 539 -0.21 19.07 -24.44
C HIS A 539 0.44 20.45 -24.66
N ALA A 540 0.98 20.72 -25.86
CA ALA A 540 1.61 21.98 -26.20
C ALA A 540 0.58 23.10 -26.45
N GLY A 541 -0.54 22.78 -27.12
CA GLY A 541 -1.65 23.71 -27.33
C GLY A 541 -2.26 24.17 -26.00
N TYR A 542 -2.55 23.23 -25.09
CA TYR A 542 -3.01 23.59 -23.73
C TYR A 542 -1.98 24.41 -22.97
N LYS A 543 -0.68 24.05 -22.99
CA LYS A 543 0.36 24.84 -22.32
C LYS A 543 0.44 26.26 -22.88
N HIS A 544 0.48 26.42 -24.20
CA HIS A 544 0.55 27.73 -24.86
C HIS A 544 -0.65 28.62 -24.51
N THR A 545 -1.88 28.09 -24.65
CA THR A 545 -3.10 28.82 -24.28
C THR A 545 -3.11 29.21 -22.81
N LEU A 546 -2.71 28.30 -21.91
CA LEU A 546 -2.57 28.62 -20.49
C LEU A 546 -1.57 29.75 -20.27
N THR A 547 -0.33 29.64 -20.77
CA THR A 547 0.71 30.67 -20.61
C THR A 547 0.25 32.07 -21.06
N GLN A 548 -0.55 32.19 -22.12
CA GLN A 548 -1.13 33.47 -22.53
C GLN A 548 -2.14 34.02 -21.50
N LEU A 549 -2.96 33.16 -20.90
CA LEU A 549 -3.92 33.56 -19.86
C LEU A 549 -3.23 33.97 -18.55
N LEU A 550 -2.05 33.40 -18.24
CA LEU A 550 -1.27 33.66 -17.04
C LEU A 550 -0.68 35.09 -16.93
N ASN A 551 -0.86 35.93 -17.97
CA ASN A 551 -0.55 37.36 -17.92
C ASN A 551 -1.70 38.21 -17.31
N ASN A 552 -2.85 37.60 -17.00
CA ASN A 552 -3.99 38.26 -16.37
C ASN A 552 -4.09 37.87 -14.88
N ASP A 553 -4.81 38.64 -14.07
CA ASP A 553 -5.17 38.24 -12.71
C ASP A 553 -6.28 37.17 -12.72
N VAL A 554 -5.88 35.90 -12.71
CA VAL A 554 -6.77 34.73 -12.82
C VAL A 554 -6.89 34.00 -11.48
N GLN A 555 -8.12 33.88 -10.97
CA GLN A 555 -8.40 33.13 -9.73
C GLN A 555 -8.39 31.61 -9.94
N LEU A 556 -8.86 31.13 -11.11
CA LEU A 556 -8.98 29.71 -11.44
C LEU A 556 -9.08 29.49 -12.96
N VAL A 557 -8.58 28.35 -13.44
CA VAL A 557 -8.83 27.87 -14.82
C VAL A 557 -9.46 26.48 -14.81
N MET A 558 -10.48 26.27 -15.63
CA MET A 558 -11.05 24.96 -15.93
C MET A 558 -10.64 24.51 -17.33
N CYS A 559 -10.07 23.32 -17.48
CA CYS A 559 -9.71 22.72 -18.77
C CYS A 559 -10.63 21.54 -19.10
N VAL A 560 -11.29 21.60 -20.26
CA VAL A 560 -12.22 20.58 -20.78
C VAL A 560 -11.50 19.77 -21.84
N VAL A 561 -11.11 18.53 -21.52
CA VAL A 561 -10.23 17.69 -22.34
C VAL A 561 -10.98 16.49 -22.93
N PRO A 562 -10.70 16.05 -24.17
CA PRO A 562 -11.45 14.97 -24.83
C PRO A 562 -11.28 13.60 -24.15
N ASN A 563 -10.09 13.31 -23.64
CA ASN A 563 -9.70 12.01 -23.08
C ASN A 563 -8.76 12.14 -21.86
N ASP A 564 -8.38 11.01 -21.27
CA ASP A 564 -7.52 10.89 -20.07
C ASP A 564 -6.02 10.76 -20.40
N ARG A 565 -5.56 11.40 -21.48
CA ARG A 565 -4.14 11.53 -21.81
C ARG A 565 -3.34 12.17 -20.66
N ALA A 566 -2.46 11.37 -20.07
CA ALA A 566 -1.69 11.74 -18.88
C ALA A 566 -0.69 12.88 -19.15
N ASP A 567 -0.09 12.92 -20.34
CA ASP A 567 0.82 13.98 -20.79
C ASP A 567 0.13 15.36 -20.84
N ARG A 568 -1.10 15.40 -21.36
CA ARG A 568 -1.94 16.60 -21.41
C ARG A 568 -2.32 17.07 -20.00
N TYR A 569 -2.75 16.15 -19.14
CA TYR A 569 -3.08 16.46 -17.74
C TYR A 569 -1.86 16.97 -16.96
N ALA A 570 -0.71 16.33 -17.14
CA ALA A 570 0.56 16.74 -16.54
C ALA A 570 0.98 18.15 -17.01
N ALA A 571 0.91 18.45 -18.31
CA ALA A 571 1.22 19.78 -18.83
C ALA A 571 0.33 20.87 -18.21
N ILE A 572 -1.00 20.67 -18.20
CA ILE A 572 -1.96 21.59 -17.56
C ILE A 572 -1.61 21.79 -16.07
N LYS A 573 -1.32 20.71 -15.34
CA LYS A 573 -1.02 20.77 -13.90
C LYS A 573 0.34 21.41 -13.60
N LYS A 574 1.39 21.14 -14.39
CA LYS A 574 2.70 21.79 -14.23
C LYS A 574 2.62 23.29 -14.49
N THR A 575 1.96 23.72 -15.57
CA THR A 575 1.81 25.14 -15.90
C THR A 575 0.97 25.90 -14.87
N CYS A 576 -0.13 25.31 -14.38
CA CYS A 576 -0.97 25.99 -13.39
C CYS A 576 -0.42 25.96 -11.95
N CYS A 577 0.24 24.87 -11.53
CA CYS A 577 0.60 24.64 -10.12
C CYS A 577 2.09 24.74 -9.79
N VAL A 578 2.98 24.81 -10.79
CA VAL A 578 4.43 25.03 -10.56
C VAL A 578 4.94 26.26 -11.31
N GLU A 579 4.69 26.37 -12.61
CA GLU A 579 5.13 27.53 -13.40
C GLU A 579 4.40 28.82 -12.97
N ARG A 580 3.25 28.68 -12.31
CA ARG A 580 2.45 29.70 -11.64
C ARG A 580 1.76 29.11 -10.40
N SER A 581 1.03 29.94 -9.66
CA SER A 581 0.29 29.58 -8.45
C SER A 581 -1.25 29.68 -8.64
N ILE A 582 -1.78 29.05 -9.69
CA ILE A 582 -3.20 29.13 -10.05
C ILE A 582 -3.90 27.78 -9.86
N PRO A 583 -4.93 27.68 -8.99
CA PRO A 583 -5.72 26.46 -8.89
C PRO A 583 -6.40 26.13 -10.22
N CYS A 584 -6.39 24.85 -10.61
CA CYS A 584 -7.03 24.41 -11.85
C CYS A 584 -7.93 23.18 -11.70
N GLN A 585 -9.01 23.19 -12.47
CA GLN A 585 -9.95 22.09 -12.64
C GLN A 585 -9.72 21.43 -13.99
N VAL A 586 -9.75 20.10 -14.06
CA VAL A 586 -9.76 19.37 -15.35
C VAL A 586 -10.99 18.49 -15.40
N ILE A 587 -11.69 18.47 -16.53
CA ILE A 587 -12.90 17.67 -16.75
C ILE A 587 -12.88 17.07 -18.15
N LYS A 588 -13.40 15.84 -18.30
CA LYS A 588 -13.45 15.20 -19.61
C LYS A 588 -14.67 15.66 -20.41
N THR A 589 -14.54 15.86 -21.72
CA THR A 589 -15.65 16.22 -22.62
C THR A 589 -16.83 15.25 -22.47
N ARG A 590 -16.55 13.93 -22.42
CA ARG A 590 -17.55 12.87 -22.12
C ARG A 590 -18.27 13.02 -20.76
N THR A 591 -17.65 13.68 -19.79
CA THR A 591 -18.24 13.90 -18.45
C THR A 591 -19.23 15.07 -18.44
N ILE A 592 -19.13 16.00 -19.39
CA ILE A 592 -20.08 17.10 -19.61
C ILE A 592 -21.05 16.86 -20.76
N THR A 593 -20.91 15.78 -21.54
CA THR A 593 -21.86 15.42 -22.60
C THR A 593 -23.21 14.96 -22.00
N PRO A 594 -24.35 15.59 -22.36
CA PRO A 594 -25.68 15.15 -21.92
C PRO A 594 -25.97 13.70 -22.31
N LYS A 595 -26.51 12.89 -21.39
CA LYS A 595 -26.97 11.54 -21.72
C LYS A 595 -28.32 11.63 -22.42
N ASN A 596 -28.43 11.00 -23.59
CA ASN A 596 -29.63 11.01 -24.44
C ASN A 596 -30.14 12.45 -24.73
N GLY A 597 -29.24 13.42 -24.86
CA GLY A 597 -29.57 14.84 -25.03
C GLY A 597 -30.07 15.56 -23.76
N VAL A 598 -30.32 14.86 -22.64
CA VAL A 598 -30.95 15.45 -21.45
C VAL A 598 -29.90 16.14 -20.56
N VAL A 599 -29.76 17.46 -20.72
CA VAL A 599 -28.82 18.31 -19.96
C VAL A 599 -28.95 18.14 -18.44
N ARG A 600 -30.16 17.96 -17.91
CA ARG A 600 -30.41 17.73 -16.47
C ARG A 600 -29.63 16.54 -15.89
N THR A 601 -29.20 15.58 -16.70
CA THR A 601 -28.36 14.45 -16.25
C THR A 601 -26.97 14.88 -15.74
N LEU A 602 -26.51 16.08 -16.13
CA LEU A 602 -25.24 16.67 -15.71
C LEU A 602 -25.28 17.28 -14.30
N MET A 603 -26.46 17.56 -13.72
CA MET A 603 -26.58 18.26 -12.44
C MET A 603 -25.76 17.62 -11.32
N SER A 604 -25.76 16.28 -11.22
CA SER A 604 -24.99 15.57 -10.19
C SER A 604 -23.46 15.67 -10.35
N VAL A 605 -22.98 15.96 -11.56
CA VAL A 605 -21.57 16.25 -11.88
C VAL A 605 -21.29 17.72 -11.55
N ALA A 606 -22.14 18.62 -12.04
CA ALA A 606 -22.02 20.06 -11.80
C ALA A 606 -21.98 20.40 -10.30
N THR A 607 -22.86 19.83 -9.48
CA THR A 607 -22.84 19.98 -8.01
C THR A 607 -21.47 19.65 -7.41
N LYS A 608 -20.85 18.54 -7.82
CA LYS A 608 -19.54 18.12 -7.29
C LYS A 608 -18.40 19.01 -7.77
N VAL A 609 -18.45 19.46 -9.03
CA VAL A 609 -17.48 20.42 -9.56
C VAL A 609 -17.59 21.74 -8.81
N VAL A 610 -18.79 22.27 -8.57
CA VAL A 610 -19.01 23.51 -7.80
C VAL A 610 -18.44 23.41 -6.37
N ILE A 611 -18.64 22.28 -5.68
CA ILE A 611 -18.02 22.01 -4.37
C ILE A 611 -16.48 22.00 -4.47
N GLN A 612 -15.92 21.31 -5.48
CA GLN A 612 -14.47 21.19 -5.68
C GLN A 612 -13.81 22.53 -6.06
N LEU A 613 -14.48 23.37 -6.85
CA LEU A 613 -14.04 24.73 -7.18
C LEU A 613 -13.94 25.59 -5.92
N ASN A 614 -14.93 25.54 -5.03
CA ASN A 614 -14.91 26.30 -3.78
C ASN A 614 -13.72 25.89 -2.90
N CYS A 615 -13.47 24.58 -2.75
CA CYS A 615 -12.30 24.07 -2.00
C CYS A 615 -10.96 24.60 -2.57
N LYS A 616 -10.84 24.66 -3.89
CA LYS A 616 -9.64 25.12 -4.59
C LYS A 616 -9.35 26.61 -4.40
N LEU A 617 -10.38 27.39 -4.10
CA LEU A 617 -10.28 28.82 -3.77
C LEU A 617 -9.99 29.07 -2.28
N GLY A 618 -10.10 28.04 -1.43
CA GLY A 618 -9.97 28.16 0.04
C GLY A 618 -11.31 28.24 0.78
N GLY A 619 -12.43 27.94 0.11
CA GLY A 619 -13.75 27.80 0.75
C GLY A 619 -13.95 26.46 1.45
N ILE A 620 -14.99 26.39 2.27
CA ILE A 620 -15.29 25.28 3.18
C ILE A 620 -16.70 24.78 2.87
N PRO A 621 -16.86 23.61 2.22
CA PRO A 621 -18.20 23.14 1.87
C PRO A 621 -19.07 22.73 3.06
N TRP A 622 -18.50 22.06 4.07
CA TRP A 622 -19.16 21.71 5.34
C TRP A 622 -18.13 21.56 6.47
N MET A 623 -18.61 21.49 7.71
CA MET A 623 -17.81 21.11 8.88
C MET A 623 -18.49 20.01 9.70
N VAL A 624 -17.81 19.55 10.74
CA VAL A 624 -18.34 18.74 11.84
C VAL A 624 -17.92 19.42 13.14
N LYS A 625 -18.74 19.35 14.19
CA LYS A 625 -18.45 19.96 15.50
C LYS A 625 -17.13 19.42 16.07
N ASN A 626 -16.11 20.28 16.08
CA ASN A 626 -14.79 19.99 16.64
C ASN A 626 -14.78 20.28 18.15
N PRO A 627 -14.57 19.29 19.04
CA PRO A 627 -14.45 19.53 20.48
C PRO A 627 -13.10 20.11 20.92
N LEU A 628 -12.08 20.11 20.04
CA LEU A 628 -10.74 20.61 20.33
C LEU A 628 -10.55 22.01 19.75
N SER A 629 -10.88 23.05 20.53
CA SER A 629 -10.86 24.46 20.09
C SER A 629 -9.47 25.01 19.77
N ASN A 630 -8.40 24.47 20.37
CA ASN A 630 -7.02 24.83 20.10
C ASN A 630 -6.22 23.58 19.67
N ALA A 631 -6.19 23.31 18.36
CA ALA A 631 -5.58 22.09 17.82
C ALA A 631 -5.11 22.22 16.36
N MET A 632 -4.07 21.46 16.02
CA MET A 632 -3.63 21.22 14.64
C MET A 632 -3.66 19.72 14.36
N VAL A 633 -4.42 19.31 13.35
CA VAL A 633 -4.52 17.92 12.89
C VAL A 633 -3.68 17.79 11.63
N VAL A 634 -2.69 16.90 11.63
CA VAL A 634 -1.71 16.73 10.55
C VAL A 634 -1.85 15.34 9.93
N GLY A 635 -1.78 15.25 8.61
CA GLY A 635 -1.70 14.01 7.85
C GLY A 635 -0.39 13.94 7.08
N PHE A 636 0.21 12.77 7.04
CA PHE A 636 1.45 12.49 6.32
C PHE A 636 1.31 11.25 5.45
N ASP A 637 1.72 11.33 4.18
CA ASP A 637 1.81 10.20 3.25
C ASP A 637 3.01 10.36 2.29
N VAL A 638 3.48 9.25 1.70
CA VAL A 638 4.61 9.22 0.76
C VAL A 638 4.22 8.51 -0.53
N CYS A 639 4.55 9.11 -1.68
CA CYS A 639 4.38 8.48 -2.99
C CYS A 639 5.70 8.45 -3.77
N HIS A 640 6.03 7.29 -4.34
CA HIS A 640 7.20 7.13 -5.20
C HIS A 640 6.96 7.78 -6.57
N ASP A 641 7.99 8.44 -7.11
CA ASP A 641 7.90 9.08 -8.42
C ASP A 641 7.90 8.05 -9.56
N THR A 642 7.15 8.34 -10.63
CA THR A 642 7.05 7.43 -11.80
C THR A 642 8.06 7.71 -12.90
N GLN A 643 8.68 8.89 -12.95
CA GLN A 643 9.76 9.21 -13.87
C GLN A 643 11.11 8.79 -13.27
N ASP A 644 11.35 9.13 -12.00
CA ASP A 644 12.59 8.82 -11.29
C ASP A 644 12.35 7.88 -10.09
N LYS A 645 12.68 6.59 -10.27
CA LYS A 645 12.54 5.57 -9.23
C LYS A 645 13.44 5.78 -8.00
N SER A 646 14.47 6.63 -8.09
CA SER A 646 15.33 7.00 -6.95
C SER A 646 14.66 8.06 -6.07
N LYS A 647 13.64 8.76 -6.59
CA LYS A 647 12.96 9.88 -5.95
C LYS A 647 11.62 9.47 -5.35
N SER A 648 11.25 10.12 -4.27
CA SER A 648 9.95 9.97 -3.62
C SER A 648 9.50 11.30 -3.05
N PHE A 649 8.18 11.49 -2.94
CA PHE A 649 7.59 12.72 -2.45
C PHE A 649 6.81 12.46 -1.17
N GLY A 650 7.22 13.14 -0.09
CA GLY A 650 6.48 13.14 1.17
C GLY A 650 5.59 14.37 1.23
N ALA A 651 4.30 14.19 1.53
CA ALA A 651 3.33 15.27 1.62
C ALA A 651 2.82 15.40 3.06
N ILE A 652 2.74 16.65 3.52
CA ILE A 652 2.13 17.05 4.78
C ILE A 652 0.92 17.90 4.47
N VAL A 653 -0.20 17.61 5.14
CA VAL A 653 -1.39 18.46 5.13
C VAL A 653 -1.86 18.65 6.56
N ALA A 654 -2.03 19.90 6.98
CA ALA A 654 -2.54 20.28 8.29
C ALA A 654 -3.90 20.98 8.18
N THR A 655 -4.83 20.63 9.07
CA THR A 655 -6.04 21.41 9.36
C THR A 655 -5.88 22.04 10.74
N MET A 656 -6.11 23.34 10.82
CA MET A 656 -5.77 24.18 11.96
C MET A 656 -7.02 24.79 12.56
N TYR A 657 -7.15 24.75 13.88
CA TYR A 657 -8.28 25.26 14.65
C TYR A 657 -7.77 26.16 15.78
N SER A 658 -8.36 27.35 15.91
CA SER A 658 -8.01 28.34 16.94
C SER A 658 -9.27 28.78 17.70
N PRO A 659 -9.23 28.97 19.04
CA PRO A 659 -10.42 29.29 19.83
C PRO A 659 -11.14 30.58 19.42
N LYS A 660 -10.40 31.54 18.85
CA LYS A 660 -10.91 32.86 18.43
C LYS A 660 -11.39 32.88 16.97
N GLN A 661 -11.20 31.80 16.21
CA GLN A 661 -11.51 31.73 14.79
C GLN A 661 -12.22 30.41 14.48
N PRO A 662 -13.55 30.42 14.29
CA PRO A 662 -14.33 29.20 14.18
C PRO A 662 -14.21 28.53 12.79
N GLU A 663 -13.64 29.23 11.81
CA GLU A 663 -13.25 28.65 10.53
C GLU A 663 -11.88 27.95 10.63
N PRO A 664 -11.77 26.66 10.27
CA PRO A 664 -10.47 26.02 10.13
C PRO A 664 -9.67 26.64 8.97
N LYS A 665 -8.34 26.66 9.13
CA LYS A 665 -7.40 26.92 8.03
C LYS A 665 -6.71 25.63 7.60
N TYR A 666 -6.23 25.62 6.36
CA TYR A 666 -5.49 24.50 5.79
C TYR A 666 -4.07 24.96 5.45
N PHE A 667 -3.12 24.06 5.62
CA PHE A 667 -1.76 24.20 5.12
C PHE A 667 -1.35 22.88 4.47
N SER A 668 -0.54 22.95 3.43
CA SER A 668 0.03 21.78 2.78
C SER A 668 1.44 22.07 2.29
N SER A 669 2.34 21.11 2.43
CA SER A 669 3.71 21.20 1.94
C SER A 669 4.18 19.85 1.44
N ILE A 670 5.07 19.83 0.46
CA ILE A 670 5.59 18.60 -0.14
C ILE A 670 7.07 18.75 -0.45
N GLU A 671 7.86 17.73 -0.12
CA GLU A 671 9.29 17.70 -0.41
C GLU A 671 9.68 16.39 -1.07
N ALA A 672 10.74 16.47 -1.88
CA ALA A 672 11.36 15.32 -2.50
C ALA A 672 12.45 14.77 -1.58
N HIS A 673 12.55 13.45 -1.50
CA HIS A 673 13.61 12.72 -0.79
C HIS A 673 14.06 11.53 -1.64
N THR A 674 15.23 11.02 -1.31
CA THR A 674 15.82 9.84 -1.92
C THR A 674 15.14 8.58 -1.39
N ARG A 675 14.98 7.56 -2.24
CA ARG A 675 14.32 6.32 -1.85
C ARG A 675 15.12 5.57 -0.79
N GLY A 676 14.53 5.41 0.39
CA GLY A 676 15.18 4.80 1.55
C GLY A 676 15.84 5.80 2.51
N GLU A 677 15.77 7.09 2.20
CA GLU A 677 16.20 8.18 3.10
C GLU A 677 15.33 8.24 4.38
N GLU A 678 15.93 8.77 5.44
CA GLU A 678 15.27 8.90 6.75
C GLU A 678 14.24 10.05 6.75
N LEU A 679 12.97 9.73 7.01
CA LEU A 679 11.89 10.72 6.93
C LEU A 679 11.72 11.59 8.18
N SER A 680 12.36 11.24 9.31
CA SER A 680 12.23 11.94 10.61
C SER A 680 12.42 13.46 10.50
N ASN A 681 13.47 13.88 9.78
CA ASN A 681 13.79 15.29 9.61
C ASN A 681 12.76 16.01 8.74
N PHE A 682 12.30 15.37 7.65
CA PHE A 682 11.26 15.93 6.80
C PHE A 682 9.91 16.08 7.53
N VAL A 683 9.50 15.08 8.31
CA VAL A 683 8.24 15.14 9.09
C VAL A 683 8.28 16.32 10.07
N ALA A 684 9.39 16.46 10.82
CA ALA A 684 9.57 17.55 11.77
C ALA A 684 9.64 18.92 11.08
N ALA A 685 10.38 19.05 9.98
CA ALA A 685 10.50 20.30 9.23
C ALA A 685 9.17 20.78 8.66
N GLY A 686 8.35 19.87 8.10
CA GLY A 686 7.03 20.21 7.57
C GLY A 686 6.00 20.54 8.65
N ILE A 687 6.07 19.91 9.85
CA ILE A 687 5.29 20.36 11.00
C ILE A 687 5.74 21.77 11.44
N GLY A 688 7.05 22.05 11.44
CA GLY A 688 7.57 23.41 11.69
C GLY A 688 7.13 24.46 10.66
N LYS A 689 6.93 24.07 9.39
CA LYS A 689 6.28 24.93 8.37
C LYS A 689 4.80 25.15 8.68
N ALA A 690 4.07 24.10 9.08
CA ALA A 690 2.67 24.21 9.48
C ALA A 690 2.48 25.11 10.73
N LEU A 691 3.37 25.05 11.72
CA LEU A 691 3.33 25.93 12.90
C LEU A 691 3.54 27.40 12.53
N ARG A 692 4.47 27.70 11.61
CA ARG A 692 4.64 29.06 11.07
C ARG A 692 3.41 29.53 10.30
N ALA A 693 2.78 28.65 9.50
CA ALA A 693 1.52 28.97 8.83
C ALA A 693 0.36 29.22 9.83
N TYR A 694 0.32 28.49 10.95
CA TYR A 694 -0.62 28.72 12.05
C TYR A 694 -0.43 30.12 12.68
N GLN A 695 0.81 30.52 12.96
CA GLN A 695 1.16 31.86 13.46
C GLN A 695 0.81 32.96 12.45
N THR A 696 1.07 32.76 11.16
CA THR A 696 0.66 33.71 10.11
C THR A 696 -0.87 33.83 10.00
N ALA A 697 -1.60 32.72 10.19
CA ALA A 697 -3.06 32.70 10.06
C ALA A 697 -3.82 33.22 11.30
N TYR A 698 -3.24 33.10 12.50
CA TYR A 698 -3.91 33.40 13.77
C TYR A 698 -3.15 34.41 14.67
N GLY A 699 -1.99 34.89 14.26
CA GLY A 699 -1.15 35.85 14.99
C GLY A 699 0.10 35.20 15.60
N GLN A 700 1.22 35.94 15.63
CA GLN A 700 2.55 35.42 16.00
C GLN A 700 2.61 34.76 17.39
N ASN A 701 1.83 35.27 18.34
CA ASN A 701 1.75 34.75 19.71
C ASN A 701 0.68 33.64 19.88
N ASN A 702 0.20 33.02 18.79
CA ASN A 702 -0.75 31.91 18.85
C ASN A 702 -0.14 30.65 18.24
N LEU A 703 -0.16 29.55 19.00
CA LEU A 703 0.28 28.22 18.58
C LEU A 703 -0.76 27.16 18.98
N PRO A 704 -0.82 26.01 18.27
CA PRO A 704 -1.73 24.93 18.61
C PRO A 704 -1.32 24.26 19.92
N ARG A 705 -2.25 24.11 20.88
CA ARG A 705 -1.99 23.37 22.13
C ARG A 705 -1.84 21.87 21.88
N ARG A 706 -2.69 21.30 21.01
CA ARG A 706 -2.65 19.88 20.64
C ARG A 706 -2.25 19.72 19.18
N ILE A 707 -1.32 18.81 18.91
CA ILE A 707 -0.87 18.45 17.56
C ILE A 707 -1.13 16.95 17.40
N ILE A 708 -2.05 16.58 16.51
CA ILE A 708 -2.46 15.19 16.27
C ILE A 708 -1.99 14.79 14.87
N LEU A 709 -0.94 13.98 14.79
CA LEU A 709 -0.37 13.46 13.55
C LEU A 709 -0.95 12.09 13.21
N TYR A 710 -1.63 11.99 12.07
CA TYR A 710 -2.01 10.73 11.44
C TYR A 710 -1.00 10.36 10.35
N ARG A 711 -0.26 9.29 10.59
CA ARG A 711 0.86 8.82 9.76
C ARG A 711 0.43 7.61 8.93
N ASP A 712 0.12 7.81 7.65
CA ASP A 712 -0.21 6.74 6.70
C ASP A 712 1.09 6.14 6.11
N GLY A 713 0.98 4.99 5.44
CA GLY A 713 2.06 4.40 4.65
C GLY A 713 3.19 3.69 5.42
N VAL A 714 3.02 3.39 6.72
CA VAL A 714 4.06 2.74 7.56
C VAL A 714 3.87 1.23 7.61
N GLY A 715 4.79 0.48 6.99
CA GLY A 715 4.84 -0.98 7.13
C GLY A 715 5.27 -1.41 8.53
N GLU A 716 4.92 -2.64 8.95
CA GLU A 716 5.24 -3.15 10.29
C GLU A 716 6.75 -3.09 10.62
N GLY A 717 7.61 -3.40 9.65
CA GLY A 717 9.08 -3.29 9.80
C GLY A 717 9.63 -1.86 9.88
N GLN A 718 8.80 -0.83 9.62
CA GLN A 718 9.15 0.58 9.77
C GLN A 718 8.61 1.20 11.07
N LEU A 719 7.75 0.48 11.83
CA LEU A 719 7.11 1.02 13.04
C LEU A 719 8.14 1.47 14.09
N ARG A 720 9.21 0.69 14.28
CA ARG A 720 10.33 1.04 15.18
C ARG A 720 10.95 2.39 14.84
N HIS A 721 11.05 2.68 13.55
CA HIS A 721 11.66 3.92 13.08
C HIS A 721 10.80 5.14 13.45
N VAL A 722 9.48 5.04 13.28
CA VAL A 722 8.52 6.08 13.67
C VAL A 722 8.55 6.33 15.18
N VAL A 723 8.57 5.27 15.99
CA VAL A 723 8.60 5.37 17.46
C VAL A 723 9.91 5.97 17.95
N ASN A 724 11.06 5.46 17.49
CA ASN A 724 12.36 5.82 18.08
C ASN A 724 12.96 7.11 17.49
N PHE A 725 12.68 7.43 16.22
CA PHE A 725 13.32 8.52 15.50
C PHE A 725 12.31 9.63 15.14
N GLU A 726 11.26 9.36 14.34
CA GLU A 726 10.30 10.41 13.92
C GLU A 726 9.72 11.12 15.16
N THR A 727 9.26 10.37 16.17
CA THR A 727 8.70 10.93 17.41
C THR A 727 9.69 11.83 18.14
N LYS A 728 10.94 11.38 18.33
CA LYS A 728 11.98 12.13 19.06
C LYS A 728 12.36 13.43 18.34
N THR A 729 12.53 13.37 17.03
CA THR A 729 12.87 14.53 16.18
C THR A 729 11.74 15.57 16.18
N ILE A 730 10.48 15.13 16.09
CA ILE A 730 9.32 16.04 16.21
C ILE A 730 9.28 16.70 17.60
N LYS A 731 9.44 15.94 18.70
CA LYS A 731 9.43 16.53 20.05
C LYS A 731 10.56 17.54 20.27
N ASN A 732 11.76 17.26 19.77
CA ASN A 732 12.89 18.21 19.86
C ASN A 732 12.59 19.52 19.12
N MET A 733 12.04 19.44 17.90
CA MET A 733 11.60 20.61 17.13
C MET A 733 10.49 21.39 17.86
N LEU A 734 9.49 20.70 18.42
CA LEU A 734 8.43 21.34 19.20
C LEU A 734 8.96 22.03 20.45
N ASN A 735 9.85 21.40 21.21
CA ASN A 735 10.47 22.02 22.39
C ASN A 735 11.23 23.30 22.04
N HIS A 736 11.89 23.36 20.88
CA HIS A 736 12.56 24.56 20.40
C HIS A 736 11.57 25.67 20.00
N VAL A 737 10.54 25.35 19.18
CA VAL A 737 9.53 26.35 18.74
C VAL A 737 8.74 26.92 19.92
N TYR A 738 8.44 26.10 20.93
CA TYR A 738 7.65 26.51 22.09
C TYR A 738 8.51 26.99 23.28
N ALA A 739 9.83 27.09 23.14
CA ALA A 739 10.72 27.50 24.25
C ALA A 739 10.35 28.87 24.86
N ASN A 740 9.85 29.79 24.02
CA ASN A 740 9.42 31.13 24.44
C ASN A 740 7.94 31.21 24.85
N PHE A 741 7.17 30.13 24.70
CA PHE A 741 5.74 30.09 25.03
C PHE A 741 5.51 29.61 26.47
N LYS A 742 5.24 30.55 27.37
CA LYS A 742 5.08 30.28 28.81
C LYS A 742 3.70 29.75 29.22
N GLU A 743 2.66 29.96 28.42
CA GLU A 743 1.27 29.60 28.77
C GLU A 743 1.00 28.10 28.81
N PHE A 744 1.59 27.32 27.89
CA PHE A 744 1.39 25.88 27.80
C PHE A 744 2.52 25.21 27.01
N LYS A 745 2.76 23.92 27.29
CA LYS A 745 3.66 23.07 26.51
C LYS A 745 2.90 22.39 25.35
N PRO A 746 3.55 22.14 24.20
CA PRO A 746 2.92 21.45 23.07
C PRO A 746 2.57 20.01 23.45
N GLN A 747 1.35 19.59 23.14
CA GLN A 747 0.86 18.23 23.37
C GLN A 747 0.82 17.47 22.05
N LEU A 748 1.70 16.47 21.88
CA LEU A 748 1.82 15.68 20.65
C LEU A 748 1.10 14.33 20.77
N SER A 749 0.32 13.96 19.76
CA SER A 749 -0.19 12.61 19.57
C SER A 749 0.19 12.12 18.18
N ILE A 750 0.65 10.88 18.06
CA ILE A 750 0.97 10.24 16.78
C ILE A 750 0.17 8.93 16.67
N LEU A 751 -0.62 8.83 15.61
CA LEU A 751 -1.41 7.65 15.27
C LEU A 751 -0.95 7.13 13.91
N VAL A 752 -0.40 5.92 13.87
CA VAL A 752 -0.09 5.23 12.62
C VAL A 752 -1.38 4.64 12.04
N VAL A 753 -1.67 4.98 10.78
CA VAL A 753 -2.90 4.61 10.07
C VAL A 753 -2.60 3.54 9.03
N ASN A 754 -3.25 2.39 9.15
CA ASN A 754 -3.06 1.25 8.27
C ASN A 754 -4.39 0.77 7.66
N LYS A 755 -4.63 1.20 6.41
CA LYS A 755 -5.79 0.82 5.58
C LYS A 755 -5.62 -0.48 4.78
N ARG A 756 -4.40 -1.02 4.70
CA ARG A 756 -4.05 -2.24 3.94
C ARG A 756 -3.82 -3.42 4.89
N ILE A 757 -4.91 -3.91 5.49
CA ILE A 757 -4.89 -4.99 6.48
C ILE A 757 -5.73 -6.20 6.05
N ASN A 758 -5.43 -7.37 6.62
CA ASN A 758 -6.14 -8.63 6.34
C ASN A 758 -7.44 -8.77 7.17
N THR A 759 -7.54 -8.07 8.31
CA THR A 759 -8.69 -8.08 9.21
C THR A 759 -9.99 -7.69 8.47
N ARG A 760 -11.05 -8.47 8.65
CA ARG A 760 -12.42 -8.21 8.19
C ARG A 760 -13.36 -8.36 9.38
N LEU A 761 -14.43 -7.57 9.39
CA LEU A 761 -15.47 -7.59 10.42
C LEU A 761 -16.83 -7.75 9.74
N PHE A 762 -17.72 -8.49 10.39
CA PHE A 762 -19.04 -8.84 9.88
C PHE A 762 -20.07 -8.69 11.01
N MET A 763 -21.21 -8.04 10.74
CA MET A 763 -22.34 -7.99 11.65
C MET A 763 -23.35 -9.03 11.18
N ALA A 764 -23.43 -10.18 11.85
CA ALA A 764 -24.03 -11.39 11.27
C ALA A 764 -23.47 -11.60 9.84
N ASP A 765 -24.33 -11.71 8.83
CA ASP A 765 -23.92 -11.99 7.44
C ASP A 765 -23.82 -10.72 6.55
N ARG A 766 -23.80 -9.53 7.17
CA ARG A 766 -23.69 -8.23 6.50
C ARG A 766 -22.46 -7.43 6.94
N ASN A 767 -22.12 -6.40 6.16
CA ASN A 767 -21.10 -5.43 6.57
C ASN A 767 -21.58 -4.66 7.82
N PRO A 768 -20.71 -4.41 8.83
CA PRO A 768 -21.01 -3.51 9.92
C PRO A 768 -21.29 -2.08 9.43
N PRO A 769 -22.09 -1.28 10.16
CA PRO A 769 -22.40 0.10 9.82
C PRO A 769 -21.15 1.00 9.94
N PRO A 770 -21.16 2.18 9.31
CA PRO A 770 -20.11 3.19 9.51
C PRO A 770 -20.08 3.63 10.98
N CYS A 771 -18.93 4.11 11.42
CA CYS A 771 -18.59 4.40 12.82
C CYS A 771 -18.53 3.17 13.76
N THR A 772 -18.35 1.95 13.23
CA THR A 772 -18.12 0.74 14.06
C THR A 772 -16.65 0.62 14.47
N ILE A 773 -16.40 0.42 15.76
CA ILE A 773 -15.08 0.26 16.39
C ILE A 773 -14.93 -1.12 17.03
N VAL A 774 -13.73 -1.69 16.90
CA VAL A 774 -13.24 -2.84 17.65
C VAL A 774 -11.89 -2.50 18.26
N ASP A 775 -11.77 -2.61 19.58
CA ASP A 775 -10.60 -2.22 20.37
C ASP A 775 -10.21 -3.29 21.43
N ASP A 776 -10.72 -4.51 21.26
CA ASP A 776 -10.45 -5.67 22.11
C ASP A 776 -10.31 -6.96 21.26
N ILE A 777 -9.80 -8.03 21.88
CA ILE A 777 -9.66 -9.42 21.40
C ILE A 777 -8.78 -9.62 20.16
N ILE A 778 -9.00 -8.89 19.06
CA ILE A 778 -8.22 -8.96 17.80
C ILE A 778 -7.20 -7.83 17.65
N THR A 779 -7.15 -6.92 18.60
CA THR A 779 -6.07 -5.93 18.79
C THR A 779 -4.80 -6.61 19.31
N LEU A 780 -3.70 -5.87 19.47
CA LEU A 780 -2.40 -6.42 19.88
C LEU A 780 -1.98 -5.96 21.29
N PRO A 781 -1.59 -6.87 22.19
CA PRO A 781 -1.37 -6.53 23.61
C PRO A 781 -0.27 -5.50 23.80
N GLU A 782 0.78 -5.54 22.97
CA GLU A 782 1.91 -4.60 22.96
C GLU A 782 1.58 -3.23 22.36
N ARG A 783 0.34 -3.02 21.84
CA ARG A 783 -0.08 -1.79 21.16
C ARG A 783 -1.28 -1.12 21.81
N SER A 784 -1.32 0.20 21.71
CA SER A 784 -2.49 1.03 21.99
C SER A 784 -3.29 1.22 20.69
N ASP A 785 -3.85 0.13 20.17
CA ASP A 785 -4.46 0.06 18.84
C ASP A 785 -5.97 -0.23 18.84
N PHE A 786 -6.63 0.17 17.75
CA PHE A 786 -8.04 -0.10 17.48
C PHE A 786 -8.31 -0.18 15.96
N PHE A 787 -9.45 -0.78 15.61
CA PHE A 787 -9.99 -0.80 14.26
C PHE A 787 -11.23 0.09 14.17
N LEU A 788 -11.38 0.84 13.08
CA LEU A 788 -12.56 1.65 12.78
C LEU A 788 -13.04 1.37 11.35
N ILE A 789 -14.32 1.02 11.22
CA ILE A 789 -15.07 1.08 9.96
C ILE A 789 -15.74 2.44 9.91
N SER A 790 -15.15 3.40 9.21
CA SER A 790 -15.73 4.73 9.02
C SER A 790 -16.68 4.81 7.82
N GLN A 791 -16.40 4.09 6.73
CA GLN A 791 -17.12 4.19 5.45
C GLN A 791 -18.05 3.01 5.17
N THR A 792 -19.09 3.24 4.38
CA THR A 792 -19.92 2.20 3.76
C THR A 792 -19.36 1.69 2.44
N VAL A 793 -19.66 0.44 2.08
CA VAL A 793 -19.35 -0.14 0.77
C VAL A 793 -20.61 -0.66 0.10
N ARG A 794 -20.79 -0.35 -1.19
CA ARG A 794 -21.96 -0.76 -1.99
C ARG A 794 -21.88 -2.18 -2.52
N GLN A 795 -20.68 -2.73 -2.58
CA GLN A 795 -20.36 -4.07 -3.10
C GLN A 795 -19.15 -4.61 -2.36
N GLY A 796 -19.14 -5.91 -2.12
CA GLY A 796 -18.06 -6.60 -1.41
C GLY A 796 -18.11 -6.43 0.11
N THR A 797 -17.09 -6.97 0.77
CA THR A 797 -16.85 -6.84 2.21
C THR A 797 -16.18 -5.51 2.54
N VAL A 798 -16.58 -4.86 3.63
CA VAL A 798 -15.89 -3.67 4.14
C VAL A 798 -14.54 -4.07 4.78
N SER A 799 -13.51 -3.26 4.53
CA SER A 799 -12.23 -3.37 5.24
C SER A 799 -12.17 -2.28 6.32
N PRO A 800 -11.98 -2.62 7.60
CA PRO A 800 -11.66 -1.64 8.63
C PRO A 800 -10.31 -0.97 8.34
N THR A 801 -10.10 0.20 8.92
CA THR A 801 -8.77 0.82 9.04
C THR A 801 -8.23 0.57 10.44
N SER A 802 -6.98 0.13 10.55
CA SER A 802 -6.25 -0.01 11.82
C SER A 802 -5.59 1.31 12.19
N TYR A 803 -5.65 1.66 13.46
CA TYR A 803 -5.01 2.82 14.07
C TYR A 803 -4.18 2.33 15.26
N ASN A 804 -2.88 2.64 15.28
CA ASN A 804 -2.01 2.40 16.43
C ASN A 804 -1.57 3.74 17.01
N ILE A 805 -1.92 4.04 18.26
CA ILE A 805 -1.44 5.20 18.99
C ILE A 805 0.00 4.87 19.42
N VAL A 806 0.98 5.47 18.73
CA VAL A 806 2.40 5.20 18.98
C VAL A 806 3.01 6.14 20.01
N PHE A 807 2.39 7.31 20.18
CA PHE A 807 2.78 8.33 21.15
C PHE A 807 1.56 9.21 21.47
N ASP A 808 1.34 9.58 22.73
CA ASP A 808 0.28 10.53 23.12
C ASP A 808 0.60 11.32 24.40
N GLU A 809 0.46 12.65 24.30
CA GLU A 809 0.51 13.61 25.41
C GLU A 809 -0.72 14.56 25.40
N SER A 810 -1.76 14.27 24.60
CA SER A 810 -2.93 15.14 24.43
C SER A 810 -3.76 15.35 25.70
N GLY A 811 -3.63 14.45 26.68
CA GLY A 811 -4.50 14.37 27.85
C GLY A 811 -5.93 13.94 27.50
N LEU A 812 -6.13 13.30 26.35
CA LEU A 812 -7.40 12.71 25.94
C LEU A 812 -7.43 11.22 26.32
N THR A 813 -8.61 10.68 26.59
CA THR A 813 -8.78 9.23 26.74
C THR A 813 -8.71 8.54 25.38
N VAL A 814 -8.43 7.23 25.36
CA VAL A 814 -8.43 6.44 24.12
C VAL A 814 -9.80 6.51 23.42
N ASP A 815 -10.90 6.51 24.18
CA ASP A 815 -12.26 6.71 23.64
C ASP A 815 -12.42 8.08 22.95
N GLN A 816 -11.89 9.15 23.54
CA GLN A 816 -11.91 10.48 22.93
C GLN A 816 -11.07 10.54 21.65
N LEU A 817 -9.89 9.89 21.61
CA LEU A 817 -9.07 9.78 20.40
C LEU A 817 -9.75 8.96 19.30
N GLN A 818 -10.45 7.88 19.65
CA GLN A 818 -11.27 7.08 18.74
C GLN A 818 -12.43 7.89 18.15
N VAL A 819 -13.22 8.57 18.98
CA VAL A 819 -14.32 9.46 18.57
C VAL A 819 -13.80 10.60 17.68
N TYR A 820 -12.69 11.22 18.07
CA TYR A 820 -12.06 12.28 17.27
C TYR A 820 -11.58 11.78 15.92
N THR A 821 -10.98 10.59 15.87
CA THR A 821 -10.56 9.94 14.62
C THR A 821 -11.74 9.70 13.70
N SER A 822 -12.89 9.23 14.24
CA SER A 822 -14.13 9.09 13.47
C SER A 822 -14.60 10.42 12.88
N LYS A 823 -14.63 11.51 13.67
CA LYS A 823 -14.94 12.87 13.19
C LYS A 823 -14.06 13.28 12.01
N GLN A 824 -12.74 13.06 12.08
CA GLN A 824 -11.82 13.43 11.00
C GLN A 824 -12.10 12.70 9.67
N THR A 825 -12.76 11.54 9.68
CA THR A 825 -13.14 10.83 8.43
C THR A 825 -14.29 11.49 7.65
N HIS A 826 -14.99 12.45 8.25
CA HIS A 826 -16.10 13.18 7.63
C HIS A 826 -15.67 14.43 6.85
N LEU A 827 -14.40 14.85 6.93
CA LEU A 827 -13.94 16.18 6.50
C LEU A 827 -13.21 16.20 5.13
N TYR A 828 -13.36 15.16 4.31
CA TYR A 828 -12.71 15.08 2.99
C TYR A 828 -13.63 15.60 1.87
N TYR A 829 -13.41 16.84 1.43
CA TYR A 829 -14.39 17.58 0.62
C TYR A 829 -14.62 17.08 -0.81
N ASN A 830 -13.81 16.15 -1.32
CA ASN A 830 -14.06 15.51 -2.62
C ASN A 830 -15.08 14.35 -2.54
N TRP A 831 -15.61 14.06 -1.34
CA TRP A 831 -16.63 13.03 -1.12
C TRP A 831 -17.65 13.51 -0.08
N CYS A 832 -18.92 13.62 -0.46
CA CYS A 832 -20.02 14.03 0.42
C CYS A 832 -20.47 12.87 1.33
N GLY A 833 -19.53 12.31 2.07
CA GLY A 833 -19.71 11.15 2.93
C GLY A 833 -18.43 10.83 3.70
N THR A 834 -18.49 9.83 4.59
CA THR A 834 -17.31 9.31 5.29
C THR A 834 -16.35 8.56 4.35
N ILE A 835 -15.04 8.67 4.61
CA ILE A 835 -13.97 7.91 3.94
C ILE A 835 -13.21 6.99 4.91
N ALA A 836 -12.48 5.99 4.42
CA ALA A 836 -11.75 5.00 5.25
C ALA A 836 -10.72 5.56 6.25
N VAL A 837 -10.18 6.75 6.00
CA VAL A 837 -9.06 7.35 6.77
C VAL A 837 -9.39 8.81 7.14
N PRO A 838 -8.69 9.44 8.10
CA PRO A 838 -8.85 10.85 8.39
C PRO A 838 -8.62 11.71 7.14
N ALA A 839 -9.37 12.80 7.01
CA ALA A 839 -9.34 13.65 5.82
C ALA A 839 -7.92 14.13 5.49
N VAL A 840 -7.13 14.48 6.50
CA VAL A 840 -5.73 14.92 6.35
C VAL A 840 -4.83 13.85 5.71
N CYS A 841 -5.01 12.56 6.00
CA CYS A 841 -4.29 11.47 5.31
C CYS A 841 -4.69 11.39 3.85
N GLN A 842 -5.99 11.48 3.55
CA GLN A 842 -6.49 11.41 2.19
C GLN A 842 -6.12 12.66 1.36
N TYR A 843 -5.97 13.81 2.00
CA TYR A 843 -5.41 15.03 1.39
C TYR A 843 -3.91 14.88 1.13
N ALA A 844 -3.12 14.42 2.10
CA ALA A 844 -1.67 14.17 1.93
C ALA A 844 -1.42 13.17 0.79
N HIS A 845 -2.14 12.05 0.77
CA HIS A 845 -2.11 11.07 -0.33
C HIS A 845 -2.43 11.72 -1.68
N LYS A 846 -3.44 12.60 -1.77
CA LYS A 846 -3.79 13.30 -3.01
C LYS A 846 -2.69 14.24 -3.49
N LEU A 847 -2.05 14.98 -2.59
CA LEU A 847 -0.94 15.88 -2.90
C LEU A 847 0.33 15.12 -3.32
N ALA A 848 0.69 14.06 -2.58
CA ALA A 848 1.81 13.19 -2.92
C ALA A 848 1.60 12.54 -4.30
N PHE A 849 0.42 11.97 -4.55
CA PHE A 849 0.07 11.34 -5.81
C PHE A 849 0.03 12.33 -6.98
N LEU A 850 -0.58 13.51 -6.82
CA LEU A 850 -0.56 14.53 -7.88
C LEU A 850 0.88 14.85 -8.29
N THR A 851 1.76 14.98 -7.31
CA THR A 851 3.13 15.40 -7.52
C THR A 851 3.97 14.29 -8.15
N SER A 852 3.98 13.10 -7.56
CA SER A 852 4.81 11.97 -8.01
C SER A 852 4.40 11.35 -9.35
N GLN A 853 3.15 11.58 -9.78
CA GLN A 853 2.59 10.98 -11.01
C GLN A 853 2.53 11.96 -12.18
N TYR A 854 2.52 13.28 -11.92
CA TYR A 854 2.27 14.29 -12.96
C TYR A 854 3.11 15.57 -12.87
N LEU A 855 3.56 16.01 -11.68
CA LEU A 855 4.35 17.23 -11.55
C LEU A 855 5.86 16.95 -11.57
N HIS A 856 6.31 15.91 -10.85
CA HIS A 856 7.69 15.47 -10.66
C HIS A 856 8.61 16.52 -9.97
N GLN A 857 8.00 17.59 -9.43
CA GLN A 857 8.63 18.74 -8.79
C GLN A 857 7.66 19.42 -7.82
N GLN A 858 8.17 20.20 -6.86
CA GLN A 858 7.35 20.87 -5.84
C GLN A 858 6.40 21.92 -6.46
N PRO A 859 5.13 21.99 -6.04
CA PRO A 859 4.21 23.08 -6.37
C PRO A 859 4.64 24.43 -5.79
N HIS A 860 4.06 25.51 -6.32
CA HIS A 860 4.36 26.87 -5.90
C HIS A 860 3.76 27.22 -4.52
N GLN A 861 4.57 27.71 -3.59
CA GLN A 861 4.24 27.92 -2.16
C GLN A 861 2.99 28.78 -1.89
N ASN A 862 2.68 29.76 -2.74
CA ASN A 862 1.41 30.53 -2.69
C ASN A 862 0.13 29.65 -2.75
N LEU A 863 0.23 28.37 -3.12
CA LEU A 863 -0.86 27.40 -3.10
C LEU A 863 -0.98 26.63 -1.79
N ASP A 864 -0.01 26.70 -0.88
CA ASP A 864 0.09 25.87 0.33
C ASP A 864 -1.16 25.97 1.23
N ASN A 865 -1.81 27.13 1.26
CA ASN A 865 -3.02 27.40 2.06
C ASN A 865 -4.35 27.06 1.33
N LYS A 866 -4.31 26.31 0.22
CA LYS A 866 -5.48 25.95 -0.60
C LYS A 866 -5.51 24.44 -0.89
N LEU A 867 -6.70 23.89 -1.12
CA LEU A 867 -6.88 22.48 -1.52
C LEU A 867 -6.76 22.30 -3.05
N TYR A 868 -5.72 22.89 -3.66
CA TYR A 868 -5.50 22.95 -5.12
C TYR A 868 -5.31 21.58 -5.79
N TYR A 869 -4.83 20.60 -5.02
CA TYR A 869 -4.51 19.23 -5.43
C TYR A 869 -5.72 18.28 -5.52
N LEU A 870 -6.94 18.77 -5.22
CA LEU A 870 -8.18 18.00 -5.35
C LEU A 870 -8.61 17.72 -6.79
#